data_AF-A0A8B9UH31-F1
#
_entry.id   AF-A0A8B9UH31-F1
#
_cell.length_a   1.000
_cell.length_b   1.000
_cell.length_c   1.000
_cell.angle_alpha   90.00
_cell.angle_beta   90.00
_cell.angle_gamma   90.00
#
_symmetry.space_group_name_H-M   'P 1'
#
loop_
_entity.id
_entity.type
_entity.pdbx_description
1 polymer ?
#
loop_
_entity_poly.entity_id
_entity_poly.type
_entity_poly.pdbx_seq_one_letter_code
_entity_poly.pdbx_strand_id
1 'polypeptide(L)'
;MPPTAGARRAGPGRGGRRLPARPPPLRSVTGAPPLPRGPSAPLPAAMESTGSSSAASVLAELQWDDGYAVPMASAENKALEDELQKMQKEKMNLQNQLTDYEERIEAMTSHLKNVKQEFTFTQSLYKARENEIETEQHFKAIAEREYGHLKNEIKQMEDEIVALREKKNSQENTINKTTKKLESLKQQMNCDGELLERWIKESNRKYDDADAIQKYAKKDEGKIGALTLQVEKLTTQANQKRRALDNERTETITAQIELDKTAEDFRRVHQERQEVIRQWENAIQQMQKRDQQINHCALLITEIKQEMRKKTSVLKEKTSFLMNETNNNKEYEKKISSAKQEATSLRKEYQAQDTYRVQLEEELDILKSNVDRTASDLESLRIQVTNLKKEIQKKKARLSILKERNAGLSNKLKLVTEKTLNSEDNALRMEEMLKEEEKTVKEKETELNKLKEQFFKKTEELKVQKDKETCVLAEIEGCRTSLKNLNSRLHRLDADALKQQELMYNQDFYIQQVQRRLSRLEGEVNTEEKQVLEAKIAELKKTLEEKKNTCDVLHAQHKKLQSDVQLIKRAMEKTGEEANGLMIKINELNLFNEKSDQELKKAKAIKQEMMIEDNLLKLELKRLQDTLCNKTEKVLTLEKQKLEINKAIAERTEEIKVHKAMLDSQIRLVDQERQRISAEFQDRLSKIDKLRCRYEVLTVVMMPPEGEEEKTQTYYVIKAAQEKEALQREGDDLDAKICKAENEIVALENTLRILNNCNSNYRNSFKEVTETSEEYEEKLKLEEEKRAADEKYRYKRRQIKELQENLQSMEKNLDILLKQEALLQEQKKEKQAVILQLNKDIEEQKPKLERVLKQCSRLSREIQSLKKTKTETQEERDIDLRALKNFNKTINKVLADILEANPDLTTSFQKYFHQFNLELPTIASVGGSQSSRSPSTQSLQSSLTSSRSSRSTSSGSSQTSLLKVIDLSLSVDTPAEAAAASSQPSSRTSNSDSYNRERSPK
;
A
#
# COMPACT_ATOMS: atom_id res chain seq x y z
N MET A 1 -19.32 28.90 -38.54
CA MET A 1 -20.71 29.40 -38.47
C MET A 1 -21.28 29.07 -37.08
N PRO A 2 -22.38 29.72 -36.64
CA PRO A 2 -22.75 29.89 -35.21
C PRO A 2 -23.99 29.02 -34.82
N PRO A 3 -24.65 29.14 -33.63
CA PRO A 3 -24.44 30.12 -32.54
C PRO A 3 -24.55 29.64 -31.07
N THR A 4 -24.08 30.51 -30.14
CA THR A 4 -24.61 30.83 -28.79
C THR A 4 -24.86 29.79 -27.66
N ALA A 5 -24.55 30.26 -26.44
CA ALA A 5 -25.06 29.83 -25.11
C ALA A 5 -24.59 28.46 -24.57
N GLY A 6 -24.56 28.21 -23.25
CA GLY A 6 -24.92 29.05 -22.09
C GLY A 6 -24.03 28.77 -20.87
N ALA A 7 -24.09 29.58 -19.81
CA ALA A 7 -22.98 29.72 -18.86
C ALA A 7 -23.29 29.48 -17.36
N ARG A 8 -22.28 28.97 -16.64
CA ARG A 8 -21.98 29.13 -15.19
C ARG A 8 -23.03 28.71 -14.14
N ARG A 9 -22.52 28.11 -13.05
CA ARG A 9 -22.65 28.74 -11.72
C ARG A 9 -21.52 28.38 -10.74
N ALA A 10 -20.68 29.38 -10.47
CA ALA A 10 -19.85 29.50 -9.27
C ALA A 10 -20.09 30.90 -8.68
N GLY A 11 -19.89 31.07 -7.37
CA GLY A 11 -20.23 32.31 -6.64
C GLY A 11 -21.74 32.47 -6.35
N PRO A 12 -22.17 33.60 -5.75
CA PRO A 12 -21.46 34.88 -5.62
C PRO A 12 -21.10 35.28 -4.18
N GLY A 13 -20.29 36.34 -4.04
CA GLY A 13 -20.14 37.10 -2.79
C GLY A 13 -20.67 38.54 -2.91
N ARG A 14 -21.25 39.06 -1.83
CA ARG A 14 -21.55 40.49 -1.55
C ARG A 14 -21.63 40.69 -0.02
N GLY A 15 -21.26 41.81 0.58
CA GLY A 15 -20.56 42.99 0.02
C GLY A 15 -20.85 44.30 0.78
N GLY A 16 -19.92 45.25 0.73
CA GLY A 16 -20.03 46.61 1.30
C GLY A 16 -18.68 47.12 1.83
N ARG A 17 -18.33 48.42 1.79
CA ARG A 17 -18.97 49.65 1.25
C ARG A 17 -17.85 50.51 0.61
N ARG A 18 -17.89 50.92 -0.67
CA ARG A 18 -18.63 52.02 -1.38
C ARG A 18 -17.83 53.35 -1.52
N LEU A 19 -17.89 53.92 -2.74
CA LEU A 19 -17.42 55.23 -3.25
C LEU A 19 -18.19 56.43 -2.61
N PRO A 20 -17.74 57.72 -2.65
CA PRO A 20 -17.27 58.59 -3.78
C PRO A 20 -15.86 59.22 -3.56
N ALA A 21 -15.15 59.95 -4.45
CA ALA A 21 -15.39 61.13 -5.34
C ALA A 21 -15.66 62.47 -4.58
N ARG A 22 -15.12 63.67 -4.91
CA ARG A 22 -14.26 64.18 -6.04
C ARG A 22 -13.26 65.33 -5.55
N PRO A 23 -12.92 66.47 -6.22
CA PRO A 23 -11.54 67.09 -6.22
C PRO A 23 -11.51 68.54 -5.61
N PRO A 24 -10.66 69.56 -5.98
CA PRO A 24 -9.32 69.71 -6.63
C PRO A 24 -8.35 70.57 -5.72
N PRO A 25 -7.45 71.54 -6.12
CA PRO A 25 -6.73 71.89 -7.38
C PRO A 25 -5.20 72.33 -7.25
N LEU A 26 -4.59 72.83 -8.36
CA LEU A 26 -3.35 73.66 -8.53
C LEU A 26 -1.96 72.97 -8.32
N ARG A 27 -0.96 73.05 -9.22
CA ARG A 27 -0.15 74.17 -9.84
C ARG A 27 0.86 74.80 -8.86
N SER A 28 2.12 75.15 -9.20
CA SER A 28 3.00 74.93 -10.39
C SER A 28 4.41 75.52 -10.11
N VAL A 29 5.45 75.26 -10.94
CA VAL A 29 6.32 76.27 -11.63
C VAL A 29 7.59 75.62 -12.28
N THR A 30 8.11 76.30 -13.31
CA THR A 30 9.17 76.01 -14.31
C THR A 30 10.58 75.58 -13.86
N GLY A 31 11.35 74.94 -14.76
CA GLY A 31 12.84 74.97 -14.77
C GLY A 31 13.52 74.05 -15.81
N ALA A 32 14.36 74.60 -16.71
CA ALA A 32 15.21 73.89 -17.69
C ALA A 32 16.20 74.89 -18.36
N PRO A 33 17.16 74.48 -19.21
CA PRO A 33 18.14 73.38 -19.14
C PRO A 33 19.59 73.95 -18.97
N PRO A 34 20.73 73.29 -19.32
CA PRO A 34 21.17 73.19 -20.73
C PRO A 34 21.99 71.93 -21.13
N LEU A 35 22.24 71.81 -22.45
CA LEU A 35 23.27 70.98 -23.14
C LEU A 35 24.56 71.83 -23.35
N PRO A 36 25.64 71.46 -24.11
CA PRO A 36 25.96 70.26 -24.95
C PRO A 36 27.35 69.64 -24.59
N ARG A 37 28.07 68.75 -25.32
CA ARG A 37 28.27 68.51 -26.78
C ARG A 37 28.77 67.07 -27.10
N GLY A 38 28.57 66.62 -28.35
CA GLY A 38 29.42 65.62 -29.05
C GLY A 38 30.62 66.30 -29.77
N PRO A 39 31.22 65.78 -30.86
CA PRO A 39 30.81 64.69 -31.79
C PRO A 39 31.31 63.28 -31.33
N SER A 40 31.74 62.25 -32.10
CA SER A 40 32.06 62.03 -33.53
C SER A 40 32.09 60.52 -33.92
N ALA A 41 32.19 60.23 -35.23
CA ALA A 41 32.55 58.93 -35.83
C ALA A 41 33.65 59.16 -36.91
N PRO A 42 34.39 58.13 -37.39
CA PRO A 42 33.90 57.26 -38.48
C PRO A 42 34.32 55.75 -38.42
N LEU A 43 34.02 55.03 -39.50
CA LEU A 43 34.22 53.58 -39.82
C LEU A 43 35.56 53.34 -40.61
N PRO A 44 35.93 52.12 -41.12
CA PRO A 44 35.73 50.70 -40.74
C PRO A 44 37.02 49.80 -40.81
N ALA A 45 36.89 48.45 -40.66
CA ALA A 45 37.78 47.34 -41.16
C ALA A 45 39.20 47.16 -40.51
N ALA A 46 39.96 46.03 -40.63
CA ALA A 46 39.65 44.57 -40.73
C ALA A 46 40.94 43.67 -40.56
N MET A 47 40.79 42.42 -40.06
CA MET A 47 41.60 41.15 -40.20
C MET A 47 43.16 41.03 -40.05
N GLU A 48 43.58 40.05 -39.20
CA GLU A 48 44.63 38.97 -39.36
C GLU A 48 46.18 39.19 -39.18
N SER A 49 47.01 38.09 -39.27
CA SER A 49 48.27 37.84 -38.47
C SER A 49 49.23 36.63 -38.87
N THR A 50 50.35 36.39 -38.12
CA THR A 50 51.21 35.14 -37.83
C THR A 50 52.31 34.60 -38.81
N GLY A 51 53.47 33.95 -38.43
CA GLY A 51 54.18 33.60 -37.16
C GLY A 51 55.71 33.11 -37.27
N SER A 52 56.70 33.90 -36.78
CA SER A 52 58.23 34.03 -36.93
C SER A 52 59.18 35.04 -37.89
N SER A 53 58.98 36.30 -38.64
CA SER A 53 60.16 37.27 -41.31
C SER A 53 61.37 36.33 -42.02
N SER A 54 62.32 35.54 -41.38
CA SER A 54 63.04 34.28 -41.88
C SER A 54 63.95 33.30 -40.99
N ALA A 55 65.07 33.64 -40.28
CA ALA A 55 66.14 32.76 -39.63
C ALA A 55 67.53 33.41 -39.16
N ALA A 56 67.64 34.14 -38.03
CA ALA A 56 68.64 35.15 -37.58
C ALA A 56 69.33 36.01 -38.66
N SER A 57 70.48 35.60 -39.19
CA SER A 57 71.09 36.31 -40.33
C SER A 57 70.37 36.00 -41.65
N VAL A 58 69.72 34.84 -41.73
CA VAL A 58 68.68 34.59 -42.73
C VAL A 58 67.39 35.33 -42.35
N LEU A 59 67.08 35.59 -41.05
CA LEU A 59 65.94 36.44 -40.61
C LEU A 59 66.15 37.81 -41.28
N ALA A 60 67.35 38.40 -41.25
CA ALA A 60 67.65 39.64 -41.97
C ALA A 60 67.38 39.61 -43.51
N GLU A 61 67.43 38.45 -44.18
CA GLU A 61 67.27 38.35 -45.65
C GLU A 61 65.81 38.35 -46.16
N LEU A 62 64.80 38.04 -45.33
CA LEU A 62 63.40 38.44 -45.59
C LEU A 62 62.85 39.39 -44.50
N GLN A 63 63.74 39.97 -43.68
CA GLN A 63 63.53 41.04 -42.68
C GLN A 63 62.99 40.64 -41.27
N TRP A 64 63.19 39.41 -40.76
CA TRP A 64 62.87 39.03 -39.36
C TRP A 64 63.97 39.74 -38.48
N ASP A 65 63.62 40.57 -37.49
CA ASP A 65 64.56 41.50 -36.80
C ASP A 65 64.04 41.95 -35.41
N ASP A 66 64.94 42.30 -34.48
CA ASP A 66 64.72 42.31 -33.01
C ASP A 66 63.94 43.51 -32.46
N GLY A 67 62.99 43.25 -31.55
CA GLY A 67 62.26 44.28 -30.79
C GLY A 67 61.05 43.73 -30.04
N TYR A 68 61.31 42.93 -29.00
CA TYR A 68 60.40 42.11 -28.15
C TYR A 68 59.35 41.20 -28.82
N ALA A 69 59.11 41.35 -30.11
CA ALA A 69 58.44 40.35 -30.90
C ALA A 69 59.30 39.12 -31.12
N VAL A 70 58.62 37.99 -31.23
CA VAL A 70 58.86 37.09 -32.36
C VAL A 70 58.05 37.69 -33.53
N PRO A 71 58.66 38.17 -34.63
CA PRO A 71 58.58 37.53 -35.95
C PRO A 71 57.21 36.79 -36.41
N MET A 72 56.73 36.84 -37.73
CA MET A 72 56.33 35.87 -38.94
C MET A 72 57.42 34.87 -40.12
N ALA A 73 58.30 35.32 -42.15
CA ALA A 73 58.08 35.98 -43.56
C ALA A 73 57.50 37.43 -43.91
N SER A 74 57.44 38.44 -43.02
CA SER A 74 56.82 39.76 -43.22
C SER A 74 57.18 40.76 -42.10
N ALA A 75 57.27 42.05 -42.43
CA ALA A 75 57.90 43.12 -41.63
C ALA A 75 57.19 43.57 -40.32
N GLU A 76 56.47 42.68 -39.65
CA GLU A 76 55.44 42.98 -38.63
C GLU A 76 55.96 43.29 -37.22
N ASN A 77 57.23 43.05 -36.95
CA ASN A 77 57.61 42.55 -35.62
C ASN A 77 58.41 43.54 -34.80
N LYS A 78 59.23 44.36 -35.46
CA LYS A 78 60.00 45.44 -34.82
C LYS A 78 59.14 46.57 -34.24
N ALA A 79 57.81 46.41 -34.25
CA ALA A 79 56.84 47.35 -33.70
C ALA A 79 56.56 47.16 -32.19
N LEU A 80 57.00 46.07 -31.55
CA LEU A 80 56.61 45.72 -30.17
C LEU A 80 57.51 46.27 -29.05
N GLU A 81 58.37 47.28 -29.32
CA GLU A 81 59.33 47.80 -28.33
C GLU A 81 59.08 49.25 -27.87
N ASP A 82 58.60 50.14 -28.75
CA ASP A 82 58.29 51.56 -28.43
C ASP A 82 57.17 51.73 -27.37
N GLU A 83 56.45 50.66 -27.04
CA GLU A 83 55.32 50.69 -26.11
C GLU A 83 55.73 50.92 -24.65
N LEU A 84 56.99 50.65 -24.26
CA LEU A 84 57.37 50.55 -22.85
C LEU A 84 57.22 51.88 -22.06
N GLN A 85 57.37 53.05 -22.70
CA GLN A 85 57.16 54.35 -22.02
C GLN A 85 55.69 54.79 -21.89
N LYS A 86 54.79 54.14 -22.62
CA LYS A 86 53.32 54.33 -22.58
C LYS A 86 52.79 54.00 -21.17
N MET A 87 53.38 52.96 -20.58
CA MET A 87 53.00 52.27 -19.33
C MET A 87 52.96 53.13 -18.05
N GLN A 88 53.50 54.36 -18.03
CA GLN A 88 53.72 55.10 -16.77
C GLN A 88 52.77 56.27 -16.52
N LYS A 89 52.21 56.91 -17.56
CA LYS A 89 51.02 57.76 -17.39
C LYS A 89 49.80 56.95 -16.94
N GLU A 90 49.81 55.67 -17.26
CA GLU A 90 48.77 54.73 -16.87
C GLU A 90 48.65 54.61 -15.34
N LYS A 91 49.71 54.79 -14.54
CA LYS A 91 49.62 54.64 -13.07
C LYS A 91 48.67 55.62 -12.38
N MET A 92 48.58 56.88 -12.83
CA MET A 92 47.56 57.82 -12.32
C MET A 92 46.15 57.49 -12.85
N ASN A 93 46.08 57.01 -14.09
CA ASN A 93 44.84 56.55 -14.70
C ASN A 93 44.28 55.32 -13.94
N LEU A 94 45.17 54.39 -13.58
CA LEU A 94 44.90 53.17 -12.82
C LEU A 94 44.37 53.45 -11.41
N GLN A 95 44.68 54.59 -10.79
CA GLN A 95 44.20 54.90 -9.44
C GLN A 95 42.82 55.55 -9.41
N ASN A 96 42.45 56.36 -10.41
CA ASN A 96 41.04 56.74 -10.62
C ASN A 96 40.21 55.53 -11.10
N GLN A 97 40.80 54.70 -11.98
CA GLN A 97 40.21 53.40 -12.30
C GLN A 97 40.03 52.53 -11.04
N LEU A 98 40.87 52.66 -10.00
CA LEU A 98 40.73 51.88 -8.77
C LEU A 98 39.47 52.28 -7.98
N THR A 99 39.14 53.58 -7.87
CA THR A 99 37.84 54.00 -7.30
C THR A 99 36.66 53.64 -8.21
N ASP A 100 36.82 53.75 -9.54
CA ASP A 100 35.82 53.24 -10.48
C ASP A 100 35.65 51.71 -10.34
N TYR A 101 36.73 50.98 -10.04
CA TYR A 101 36.74 49.55 -9.76
C TYR A 101 36.11 49.26 -8.39
N GLU A 102 36.24 50.10 -7.37
CA GLU A 102 35.57 49.92 -6.07
C GLU A 102 34.05 50.12 -6.18
N GLU A 103 33.56 51.20 -6.79
CA GLU A 103 32.13 51.37 -7.07
C GLU A 103 31.61 50.27 -8.00
N ARG A 104 32.40 49.90 -9.03
CA ARG A 104 32.11 48.75 -9.89
C ARG A 104 32.18 47.43 -9.13
N ILE A 105 32.96 47.27 -8.06
CA ILE A 105 33.02 46.07 -7.21
C ILE A 105 31.82 46.04 -6.26
N GLU A 106 31.31 47.15 -5.75
CA GLU A 106 30.05 47.15 -4.99
C GLU A 106 28.85 46.89 -5.93
N ALA A 107 28.81 47.53 -7.10
CA ALA A 107 27.85 47.22 -8.15
C ALA A 107 27.99 45.76 -8.64
N MET A 108 29.21 45.24 -8.81
CA MET A 108 29.48 43.85 -9.20
C MET A 108 29.27 42.86 -8.07
N THR A 109 29.31 43.23 -6.78
CA THR A 109 28.98 42.33 -5.67
C THR A 109 27.49 42.31 -5.36
N SER A 110 26.79 43.42 -5.58
CA SER A 110 25.33 43.46 -5.69
C SER A 110 24.85 42.64 -6.90
N HIS A 111 25.45 42.86 -8.07
CA HIS A 111 25.21 42.04 -9.27
C HIS A 111 25.63 40.59 -9.05
N LEU A 112 26.72 40.28 -8.33
CA LEU A 112 27.14 38.91 -8.01
C LEU A 112 26.28 38.26 -6.92
N LYS A 113 25.56 39.05 -6.11
CA LYS A 113 24.48 38.56 -5.24
C LYS A 113 23.24 38.22 -6.06
N ASN A 114 22.88 39.05 -7.05
CA ASN A 114 21.81 38.75 -8.00
C ASN A 114 22.18 37.55 -8.87
N VAL A 115 23.38 37.49 -9.46
CA VAL A 115 23.93 36.34 -10.18
C VAL A 115 24.11 35.13 -9.27
N LYS A 116 24.27 35.27 -7.94
CA LYS A 116 24.16 34.13 -7.02
C LYS A 116 22.73 33.65 -6.84
N GLN A 117 21.74 34.56 -6.82
CA GLN A 117 20.33 34.19 -6.81
C GLN A 117 19.91 33.55 -8.13
N GLU A 118 20.22 34.17 -9.27
CA GLU A 118 20.08 33.61 -10.61
C GLU A 118 20.92 32.35 -10.81
N PHE A 119 22.07 32.17 -10.14
CA PHE A 119 22.80 30.90 -10.12
C PHE A 119 22.08 29.87 -9.26
N THR A 120 21.44 30.21 -8.14
CA THR A 120 20.59 29.25 -7.41
C THR A 120 19.28 28.93 -8.14
N PHE A 121 18.71 29.85 -8.91
CA PHE A 121 17.59 29.59 -9.82
C PHE A 121 18.04 28.77 -11.03
N THR A 122 19.19 29.09 -11.63
CA THR A 122 19.81 28.30 -12.70
C THR A 122 20.31 26.96 -12.19
N GLN A 123 20.66 26.81 -10.91
CA GLN A 123 21.06 25.53 -10.31
C GLN A 123 19.85 24.68 -9.90
N SER A 124 18.74 25.29 -9.47
CA SER A 124 17.48 24.54 -9.26
C SER A 124 16.81 24.18 -10.58
N LEU A 125 16.90 25.05 -11.59
CA LEU A 125 16.51 24.76 -12.97
C LEU A 125 17.47 23.78 -13.63
N TYR A 126 18.79 23.85 -13.37
CA TYR A 126 19.76 22.84 -13.81
C TYR A 126 19.45 21.51 -13.15
N LYS A 127 19.15 21.46 -11.84
CA LYS A 127 18.71 20.23 -11.17
C LYS A 127 17.36 19.72 -11.69
N ALA A 128 16.45 20.60 -12.07
CA ALA A 128 15.22 20.20 -12.76
C ALA A 128 15.56 19.63 -14.15
N ARG A 129 16.47 20.25 -14.91
CA ARG A 129 17.01 19.72 -16.17
C ARG A 129 17.83 18.46 -15.99
N GLU A 130 18.51 18.26 -14.87
CA GLU A 130 19.31 17.09 -14.52
C GLU A 130 18.39 15.92 -14.19
N ASN A 131 17.33 16.15 -13.39
CA ASN A 131 16.25 15.20 -13.19
C ASN A 131 15.49 14.90 -14.50
N GLU A 132 15.22 15.90 -15.35
CA GLU A 132 14.61 15.71 -16.67
C GLU A 132 15.55 14.88 -17.56
N ILE A 133 16.84 15.19 -17.60
CA ILE A 133 17.88 14.44 -18.31
C ILE A 133 18.03 13.02 -17.73
N GLU A 134 17.88 12.80 -16.43
CA GLU A 134 17.84 11.46 -15.83
C GLU A 134 16.58 10.71 -16.30
N THR A 135 15.42 11.36 -16.37
CA THR A 135 14.21 10.73 -16.93
C THR A 135 14.33 10.50 -18.44
N GLU A 136 14.94 11.40 -19.20
CA GLU A 136 15.23 11.24 -20.62
C GLU A 136 16.30 10.17 -20.87
N GLN A 137 17.31 10.05 -20.00
CA GLN A 137 18.28 8.95 -20.01
C GLN A 137 17.62 7.63 -19.63
N HIS A 138 16.67 7.61 -18.71
CA HIS A 138 15.89 6.44 -18.37
C HIS A 138 14.94 6.03 -19.51
N PHE A 139 14.23 6.98 -20.12
CA PHE A 139 13.40 6.74 -21.30
C PHE A 139 14.25 6.35 -22.52
N LYS A 140 15.43 6.94 -22.69
CA LYS A 140 16.42 6.55 -23.70
C LYS A 140 16.96 5.15 -23.43
N ALA A 141 17.28 4.80 -22.19
CA ALA A 141 17.73 3.45 -21.83
C ALA A 141 16.61 2.40 -21.99
N ILE A 142 15.34 2.79 -21.80
CA ILE A 142 14.20 1.96 -22.22
C ILE A 142 14.18 1.86 -23.75
N ALA A 143 14.17 2.98 -24.48
CA ALA A 143 14.14 3.00 -25.93
C ALA A 143 15.36 2.30 -26.58
N GLU A 144 16.52 2.25 -25.94
CA GLU A 144 17.72 1.52 -26.35
C GLU A 144 17.66 0.03 -26.01
N ARG A 145 16.93 -0.36 -24.95
CA ARG A 145 16.58 -1.77 -24.69
C ARG A 145 15.52 -2.26 -25.66
N GLU A 146 14.46 -1.48 -25.91
CA GLU A 146 13.43 -1.80 -26.91
C GLU A 146 14.02 -1.79 -28.33
N TYR A 147 14.84 -0.79 -28.69
CA TYR A 147 15.59 -0.80 -29.95
C TYR A 147 16.61 -1.95 -30.00
N GLY A 148 17.22 -2.34 -28.88
CA GLY A 148 18.07 -3.52 -28.78
C GLY A 148 17.31 -4.82 -29.00
N HIS A 149 16.09 -4.93 -28.45
CA HIS A 149 15.16 -6.03 -28.66
C HIS A 149 14.73 -6.09 -30.13
N LEU A 150 14.15 -5.00 -30.65
CA LEU A 150 13.76 -4.84 -32.04
C LEU A 150 14.93 -5.05 -33.01
N LYS A 151 16.17 -4.68 -32.65
CA LYS A 151 17.36 -4.93 -33.47
C LYS A 151 17.82 -6.39 -33.41
N ASN A 152 17.60 -7.10 -32.31
CA ASN A 152 17.84 -8.53 -32.22
C ASN A 152 16.73 -9.31 -32.94
N GLU A 153 15.47 -8.88 -32.89
CA GLU A 153 14.36 -9.40 -33.69
C GLU A 153 14.59 -9.12 -35.19
N ILE A 154 14.96 -7.90 -35.57
CA ILE A 154 15.33 -7.57 -36.96
C ILE A 154 16.50 -8.44 -37.40
N LYS A 155 17.53 -8.67 -36.58
CA LYS A 155 18.61 -9.61 -36.90
C LYS A 155 18.11 -11.04 -37.05
N GLN A 156 17.25 -11.54 -36.18
CA GLN A 156 16.65 -12.87 -36.33
C GLN A 156 15.84 -12.98 -37.63
N MET A 157 15.06 -11.95 -37.97
CA MET A 157 14.34 -11.86 -39.25
C MET A 157 15.30 -11.71 -40.44
N GLU A 158 16.43 -11.02 -40.31
CA GLU A 158 17.47 -10.89 -41.34
C GLU A 158 18.20 -12.22 -41.55
N ASP A 159 18.59 -12.91 -40.47
CA ASP A 159 19.20 -14.25 -40.49
C ASP A 159 18.20 -15.29 -41.04
N GLU A 160 16.91 -15.21 -40.71
CA GLU A 160 15.85 -15.99 -41.33
C GLU A 160 15.68 -15.65 -42.82
N ILE A 161 15.71 -14.38 -43.21
CA ILE A 161 15.68 -13.95 -44.62
C ILE A 161 16.92 -14.42 -45.38
N VAL A 162 18.09 -14.49 -44.74
CA VAL A 162 19.32 -15.06 -45.31
C VAL A 162 19.17 -16.57 -45.44
N ALA A 163 18.75 -17.29 -44.39
CA ALA A 163 18.52 -18.74 -44.44
C ALA A 163 17.43 -19.13 -45.46
N LEU A 164 16.36 -18.33 -45.58
CA LEU A 164 15.34 -18.48 -46.62
C LEU A 164 15.87 -18.14 -48.01
N ARG A 165 16.79 -17.16 -48.13
CA ARG A 165 17.48 -16.84 -49.39
C ARG A 165 18.47 -17.93 -49.78
N GLU A 166 19.16 -18.57 -48.83
CA GLU A 166 20.05 -19.70 -49.07
C GLU A 166 19.25 -20.97 -49.40
N LYS A 167 18.13 -21.21 -48.72
CA LYS A 167 17.15 -22.26 -49.06
C LYS A 167 16.57 -22.03 -50.46
N LYS A 168 16.20 -20.79 -50.79
CA LYS A 168 15.79 -20.40 -52.15
C LYS A 168 16.93 -20.62 -53.15
N ASN A 169 18.14 -20.12 -52.90
CA ASN A 169 19.28 -20.23 -53.79
C ASN A 169 19.71 -21.69 -54.00
N SER A 170 19.61 -22.55 -52.97
CA SER A 170 19.89 -23.99 -53.08
C SER A 170 18.77 -24.75 -53.79
N GLN A 171 17.52 -24.35 -53.63
CA GLN A 171 16.38 -24.81 -54.44
C GLN A 171 16.52 -24.36 -55.90
N GLU A 172 16.80 -23.09 -56.19
CA GLU A 172 17.05 -22.56 -57.54
C GLU A 172 18.30 -23.21 -58.16
N ASN A 173 19.38 -23.44 -57.41
CA ASN A 173 20.51 -24.23 -57.90
C ASN A 173 20.15 -25.70 -58.14
N THR A 174 19.22 -26.26 -57.38
CA THR A 174 18.71 -27.62 -57.62
C THR A 174 17.81 -27.67 -58.85
N ILE A 175 16.93 -26.67 -59.04
CA ILE A 175 16.11 -26.46 -60.23
C ILE A 175 16.99 -26.21 -61.46
N ASN A 176 18.07 -25.42 -61.34
CA ASN A 176 19.02 -25.21 -62.42
C ASN A 176 19.83 -26.47 -62.72
N LYS A 177 20.16 -27.30 -61.71
CA LYS A 177 20.81 -28.61 -61.92
C LYS A 177 19.86 -29.63 -62.54
N THR A 178 18.58 -29.67 -62.15
CA THR A 178 17.58 -30.57 -62.76
C THR A 178 17.14 -30.10 -64.13
N THR A 179 17.06 -28.78 -64.36
CA THR A 179 16.80 -28.17 -65.67
C THR A 179 17.97 -28.43 -66.61
N LYS A 180 19.23 -28.21 -66.19
CA LYS A 180 20.41 -28.59 -66.99
C LYS A 180 20.51 -30.09 -67.24
N LYS A 181 20.08 -30.95 -66.30
CA LYS A 181 19.95 -32.40 -66.53
C LYS A 181 18.81 -32.73 -67.50
N LEU A 182 17.71 -31.99 -67.47
CA LEU A 182 16.56 -32.16 -68.37
C LEU A 182 16.89 -31.62 -69.77
N GLU A 183 17.69 -30.58 -69.88
CA GLU A 183 18.27 -30.06 -71.12
C GLU A 183 19.33 -31.00 -71.67
N SER A 184 20.23 -31.54 -70.84
CA SER A 184 21.18 -32.56 -71.30
C SER A 184 20.48 -33.86 -71.68
N LEU A 185 19.40 -34.25 -71.00
CA LEU A 185 18.55 -35.37 -71.40
C LEU A 185 17.71 -35.07 -72.65
N LYS A 186 17.33 -33.81 -72.92
CA LYS A 186 16.70 -33.40 -74.19
C LYS A 186 17.70 -33.36 -75.34
N GLN A 187 18.92 -32.85 -75.11
CA GLN A 187 20.01 -32.89 -76.07
C GLN A 187 20.42 -34.34 -76.35
N GLN A 188 20.53 -35.17 -75.32
CA GLN A 188 20.73 -36.61 -75.47
C GLN A 188 19.56 -37.24 -76.22
N MET A 189 18.30 -36.97 -75.88
CA MET A 189 17.13 -37.48 -76.60
C MET A 189 17.08 -37.02 -78.07
N ASN A 190 17.57 -35.81 -78.39
CA ASN A 190 17.69 -35.32 -79.76
C ASN A 190 18.85 -36.01 -80.49
N CYS A 191 20.01 -36.18 -79.86
CA CYS A 191 21.14 -36.94 -80.40
C CYS A 191 20.80 -38.42 -80.58
N ASP A 192 20.14 -39.03 -79.61
CA ASP A 192 19.59 -40.39 -79.63
C ASP A 192 18.46 -40.48 -80.67
N GLY A 193 17.74 -39.39 -80.94
CA GLY A 193 16.74 -39.29 -82.02
C GLY A 193 17.36 -39.20 -83.41
N GLU A 194 18.42 -38.39 -83.60
CA GLU A 194 19.21 -38.34 -84.83
C GLU A 194 19.98 -39.65 -85.07
N LEU A 195 20.52 -40.24 -84.01
CA LEU A 195 21.13 -41.56 -84.04
C LEU A 195 20.06 -42.60 -84.36
N LEU A 196 18.88 -42.57 -83.73
CA LEU A 196 17.77 -43.48 -84.05
C LEU A 196 17.28 -43.27 -85.49
N GLU A 197 17.28 -42.06 -86.04
CA GLU A 197 17.01 -41.84 -87.47
C GLU A 197 18.10 -42.44 -88.37
N ARG A 198 19.39 -42.27 -88.03
CA ARG A 198 20.51 -42.86 -88.77
C ARG A 198 20.51 -44.39 -88.67
N TRP A 199 20.22 -44.92 -87.48
CA TRP A 199 20.01 -46.33 -87.21
C TRP A 199 18.73 -46.87 -87.83
N ILE A 200 17.64 -46.10 -87.99
CA ILE A 200 16.47 -46.54 -88.77
C ILE A 200 16.81 -46.55 -90.26
N LYS A 201 17.54 -45.55 -90.76
CA LYS A 201 17.93 -45.51 -92.18
C LYS A 201 18.90 -46.65 -92.55
N GLU A 202 19.82 -47.00 -91.65
CA GLU A 202 20.76 -48.11 -91.87
C GLU A 202 20.18 -49.47 -91.43
N SER A 203 19.38 -49.52 -90.37
CA SER A 203 18.68 -50.74 -89.96
C SER A 203 17.50 -51.07 -90.84
N ASN A 204 16.88 -50.15 -91.60
CA ASN A 204 15.93 -50.53 -92.65
C ASN A 204 16.64 -51.34 -93.74
N ARG A 205 17.80 -50.85 -94.21
CA ARG A 205 18.68 -51.58 -95.15
C ARG A 205 19.17 -52.93 -94.61
N LYS A 206 19.32 -53.07 -93.29
CA LYS A 206 19.64 -54.36 -92.64
C LYS A 206 18.41 -55.19 -92.27
N TYR A 207 17.24 -54.59 -92.09
CA TYR A 207 15.98 -55.29 -91.86
C TYR A 207 15.51 -55.94 -93.15
N ASP A 208 15.64 -55.29 -94.31
CA ASP A 208 15.25 -55.89 -95.60
C ASP A 208 15.97 -57.25 -95.83
N ASP A 209 17.27 -57.32 -95.53
CA ASP A 209 18.06 -58.56 -95.59
C ASP A 209 17.82 -59.51 -94.39
N ALA A 210 17.73 -58.98 -93.16
CA ALA A 210 17.65 -59.82 -91.94
C ALA A 210 16.24 -60.33 -91.63
N ASP A 211 15.17 -59.61 -92.02
CA ASP A 211 13.79 -60.00 -91.78
C ASP A 211 13.45 -61.32 -92.49
N ALA A 212 14.00 -61.56 -93.68
CA ALA A 212 13.73 -62.77 -94.45
C ALA A 212 14.08 -64.05 -93.67
N ILE A 213 15.16 -64.03 -92.88
CA ILE A 213 15.71 -65.20 -92.18
C ILE A 213 15.41 -65.15 -90.68
N GLN A 214 15.44 -63.97 -90.06
CA GLN A 214 15.34 -63.83 -88.60
C GLN A 214 13.89 -63.77 -88.08
N LYS A 215 12.89 -63.46 -88.94
CA LYS A 215 11.45 -63.43 -88.56
C LYS A 215 10.88 -64.77 -88.09
N TYR A 216 11.49 -65.89 -88.45
CA TYR A 216 11.02 -67.22 -88.03
C TYR A 216 11.64 -67.66 -86.70
N ALA A 217 12.97 -67.59 -86.56
CA ALA A 217 13.64 -68.04 -85.31
C ALA A 217 13.30 -67.15 -84.09
N LYS A 218 13.33 -65.81 -84.24
CA LYS A 218 13.09 -64.90 -83.11
C LYS A 218 11.64 -64.87 -82.61
N LYS A 219 10.68 -65.46 -83.33
CA LYS A 219 9.27 -65.47 -82.90
C LYS A 219 9.03 -66.31 -81.66
N ASP A 220 9.75 -67.41 -81.50
CA ASP A 220 9.51 -68.36 -80.41
C ASP A 220 10.38 -68.04 -79.18
N GLU A 221 11.69 -67.78 -79.36
CA GLU A 221 12.55 -67.27 -78.28
C GLU A 221 12.06 -65.92 -77.74
N GLY A 222 11.71 -65.00 -78.64
CA GLY A 222 11.27 -63.64 -78.28
C GLY A 222 9.99 -63.64 -77.46
N LYS A 223 9.12 -64.63 -77.62
CA LYS A 223 7.87 -64.76 -76.85
C LYS A 223 8.11 -65.19 -75.42
N ILE A 224 9.09 -66.07 -75.20
CA ILE A 224 9.52 -66.51 -73.87
C ILE A 224 10.28 -65.36 -73.17
N GLY A 225 11.27 -64.76 -73.85
CA GLY A 225 12.04 -63.63 -73.32
C GLY A 225 11.17 -62.41 -72.97
N ALA A 226 10.19 -62.07 -73.82
CA ALA A 226 9.27 -60.97 -73.56
C ALA A 226 8.38 -61.20 -72.33
N LEU A 227 7.91 -62.43 -72.10
CA LEU A 227 7.11 -62.75 -70.91
C LEU A 227 7.93 -62.64 -69.62
N THR A 228 9.17 -63.15 -69.61
CA THR A 228 10.06 -63.03 -68.45
C THR A 228 10.40 -61.56 -68.15
N LEU A 229 10.82 -60.78 -69.16
CA LEU A 229 11.06 -59.33 -69.00
C LEU A 229 9.80 -58.56 -68.61
N GLN A 230 8.61 -58.98 -69.05
CA GLN A 230 7.36 -58.38 -68.62
C GLN A 230 7.06 -58.70 -67.14
N VAL A 231 7.33 -59.92 -66.67
CA VAL A 231 7.22 -60.28 -65.25
C VAL A 231 8.22 -59.50 -64.39
N GLU A 232 9.48 -59.37 -64.81
CA GLU A 232 10.48 -58.58 -64.07
C GLU A 232 10.15 -57.08 -64.07
N LYS A 233 9.69 -56.53 -65.20
CA LYS A 233 9.24 -55.13 -65.30
C LYS A 233 8.00 -54.86 -64.46
N LEU A 234 7.03 -55.77 -64.43
CA LEU A 234 5.86 -55.67 -63.56
C LEU A 234 6.22 -55.86 -62.08
N THR A 235 7.20 -56.72 -61.76
CA THR A 235 7.68 -56.95 -60.39
C THR A 235 8.45 -55.74 -59.86
N THR A 236 9.33 -55.15 -60.67
CA THR A 236 10.04 -53.90 -60.32
C THR A 236 9.08 -52.72 -60.20
N GLN A 237 8.10 -52.59 -61.10
CA GLN A 237 7.03 -51.59 -60.97
C GLN A 237 6.12 -51.82 -59.76
N ALA A 238 5.80 -53.08 -59.43
CA ALA A 238 5.03 -53.42 -58.23
C ALA A 238 5.82 -53.10 -56.95
N ASN A 239 7.14 -53.34 -56.93
CA ASN A 239 8.01 -52.98 -55.81
C ASN A 239 8.21 -51.45 -55.70
N GLN A 240 8.27 -50.72 -56.83
CA GLN A 240 8.27 -49.25 -56.83
C GLN A 240 6.93 -48.69 -56.32
N LYS A 241 5.80 -49.23 -56.77
CA LYS A 241 4.46 -48.86 -56.27
C LYS A 241 4.25 -49.25 -54.80
N ARG A 242 4.82 -50.38 -54.35
CA ARG A 242 4.80 -50.77 -52.93
C ARG A 242 5.59 -49.78 -52.08
N ARG A 243 6.82 -49.43 -52.48
CA ARG A 243 7.62 -48.39 -51.80
C ARG A 243 6.93 -47.02 -51.80
N ALA A 244 6.28 -46.63 -52.90
CA ALA A 244 5.48 -45.41 -52.94
C ALA A 244 4.30 -45.49 -51.94
N LEU A 245 3.55 -46.59 -51.93
CA LEU A 245 2.45 -46.80 -50.98
C LEU A 245 2.94 -46.86 -49.52
N ASP A 246 4.10 -47.45 -49.25
CA ASP A 246 4.71 -47.49 -47.92
C ASP A 246 5.16 -46.10 -47.48
N ASN A 247 5.74 -45.29 -48.38
CA ASN A 247 6.08 -43.89 -48.12
C ASN A 247 4.82 -43.04 -47.83
N GLU A 248 3.83 -43.06 -48.72
CA GLU A 248 2.54 -42.37 -48.57
C GLU A 248 1.82 -42.81 -47.29
N ARG A 249 1.94 -44.10 -46.92
CA ARG A 249 1.44 -44.63 -45.64
C ARG A 249 2.23 -44.08 -44.45
N THR A 250 3.55 -43.96 -44.52
CA THR A 250 4.32 -43.31 -43.45
C THR A 250 4.01 -41.82 -43.34
N GLU A 251 3.85 -41.10 -44.45
CA GLU A 251 3.50 -39.68 -44.48
C GLU A 251 2.08 -39.44 -43.94
N THR A 252 1.13 -40.33 -44.28
CA THR A 252 -0.22 -40.34 -43.69
C THR A 252 -0.19 -40.65 -42.19
N ILE A 253 0.68 -41.56 -41.74
CA ILE A 253 0.84 -41.88 -40.31
C ILE A 253 1.49 -40.71 -39.55
N THR A 254 2.49 -40.04 -40.11
CA THR A 254 3.08 -38.84 -39.46
C THR A 254 2.07 -37.69 -39.42
N ALA A 255 1.32 -37.46 -40.49
CA ALA A 255 0.24 -36.45 -40.50
C ALA A 255 -0.86 -36.79 -39.49
N GLN A 256 -1.22 -38.07 -39.32
CA GLN A 256 -2.16 -38.49 -38.28
C GLN A 256 -1.60 -38.25 -36.87
N ILE A 257 -0.33 -38.58 -36.62
CA ILE A 257 0.33 -38.33 -35.33
C ILE A 257 0.41 -36.82 -35.02
N GLU A 258 0.67 -35.98 -36.03
CA GLU A 258 0.62 -34.52 -35.90
C GLU A 258 -0.80 -34.02 -35.60
N LEU A 259 -1.83 -34.53 -36.29
CA LEU A 259 -3.23 -34.22 -36.00
C LEU A 259 -3.65 -34.66 -34.60
N ASP A 260 -3.34 -35.90 -34.20
CA ASP A 260 -3.64 -36.44 -32.86
C ASP A 260 -2.97 -35.60 -31.77
N LYS A 261 -1.72 -35.17 -32.00
CA LYS A 261 -0.99 -34.29 -31.08
C LYS A 261 -1.55 -32.87 -31.02
N THR A 262 -1.96 -32.28 -32.15
CA THR A 262 -2.67 -30.99 -32.12
C THR A 262 -4.03 -31.12 -31.42
N ALA A 263 -4.71 -32.27 -31.52
CA ALA A 263 -5.93 -32.54 -30.76
C ALA A 263 -5.66 -32.66 -29.25
N GLU A 264 -4.56 -33.31 -28.84
CA GLU A 264 -4.10 -33.29 -27.44
C GLU A 264 -3.81 -31.86 -26.96
N ASP A 265 -3.12 -31.04 -27.75
CA ASP A 265 -2.84 -29.64 -27.42
C ASP A 265 -4.12 -28.79 -27.38
N PHE A 266 -5.10 -29.03 -28.25
CA PHE A 266 -6.42 -28.40 -28.14
C PHE A 266 -7.18 -28.84 -26.88
N ARG A 267 -7.09 -30.11 -26.47
CA ARG A 267 -7.67 -30.58 -25.18
C ARG A 267 -6.96 -29.91 -23.99
N ARG A 268 -5.63 -29.79 -24.02
CA ARG A 268 -4.77 -29.12 -23.02
C ARG A 268 -5.15 -27.65 -22.86
N VAL A 269 -5.10 -26.87 -23.96
CA VAL A 269 -5.45 -25.44 -23.98
C VAL A 269 -6.92 -25.21 -23.61
N HIS A 270 -7.83 -26.14 -23.93
CA HIS A 270 -9.21 -26.04 -23.46
C HIS A 270 -9.33 -26.23 -21.95
N GLN A 271 -8.60 -27.18 -21.35
CA GLN A 271 -8.58 -27.36 -19.88
C GLN A 271 -7.99 -26.13 -19.18
N GLU A 272 -6.86 -25.62 -19.66
CA GLU A 272 -6.23 -24.38 -19.17
C GLU A 272 -7.20 -23.18 -19.25
N ARG A 273 -7.90 -23.02 -20.39
CA ARG A 273 -8.94 -22.00 -20.57
C ARG A 273 -10.09 -22.15 -19.58
N GLN A 274 -10.56 -23.37 -19.30
CA GLN A 274 -11.63 -23.60 -18.31
C GLN A 274 -11.16 -23.32 -16.89
N GLU A 275 -9.91 -23.64 -16.55
CA GLU A 275 -9.31 -23.30 -15.25
C GLU A 275 -9.14 -21.78 -15.08
N VAL A 276 -8.69 -21.06 -16.11
CA VAL A 276 -8.65 -19.58 -16.10
C VAL A 276 -10.05 -18.97 -15.96
N ILE A 277 -11.07 -19.52 -16.64
CA ILE A 277 -12.47 -19.11 -16.45
C ILE A 277 -12.90 -19.35 -14.99
N ARG A 278 -12.64 -20.53 -14.42
CA ARG A 278 -12.98 -20.86 -13.02
C ARG A 278 -12.30 -19.91 -12.02
N GLN A 279 -11.05 -19.54 -12.26
CA GLN A 279 -10.33 -18.55 -11.45
C GLN A 279 -10.96 -17.15 -11.58
N TRP A 280 -11.31 -16.72 -12.79
CA TRP A 280 -11.95 -15.42 -13.06
C TRP A 280 -13.36 -15.33 -12.44
N GLU A 281 -14.15 -16.40 -12.52
CA GLU A 281 -15.45 -16.50 -11.86
C GLU A 281 -15.35 -16.46 -10.33
N ASN A 282 -14.33 -17.12 -9.75
CA ASN A 282 -14.06 -17.02 -8.31
C ASN A 282 -13.68 -15.58 -7.94
N ALA A 283 -12.83 -14.91 -8.72
CA ALA A 283 -12.49 -13.50 -8.51
C ALA A 283 -13.72 -12.59 -8.55
N ILE A 284 -14.65 -12.81 -9.49
CA ILE A 284 -15.94 -12.09 -9.55
C ILE A 284 -16.81 -12.39 -8.32
N GLN A 285 -16.89 -13.64 -7.86
CA GLN A 285 -17.63 -13.98 -6.64
C GLN A 285 -17.01 -13.33 -5.37
N GLN A 286 -15.69 -13.20 -5.29
CA GLN A 286 -15.03 -12.47 -4.20
C GLN A 286 -15.27 -10.96 -4.30
N MET A 287 -15.30 -10.40 -5.51
CA MET A 287 -15.67 -9.00 -5.74
C MET A 287 -17.12 -8.73 -5.30
N GLN A 288 -18.09 -9.52 -5.77
CA GLN A 288 -19.49 -9.42 -5.36
C GLN A 288 -19.70 -9.56 -3.84
N LYS A 289 -18.95 -10.46 -3.18
CA LYS A 289 -18.95 -10.57 -1.71
C LYS A 289 -18.42 -9.31 -1.03
N ARG A 290 -17.36 -8.68 -1.58
CA ARG A 290 -16.86 -7.40 -1.07
C ARG A 290 -17.83 -6.26 -1.35
N ASP A 291 -18.50 -6.22 -2.50
CA ASP A 291 -19.54 -5.22 -2.79
C ASP A 291 -20.72 -5.36 -1.82
N GLN A 292 -21.13 -6.60 -1.49
CA GLN A 292 -22.15 -6.86 -0.46
C GLN A 292 -21.68 -6.40 0.94
N GLN A 293 -20.41 -6.64 1.30
CA GLN A 293 -19.82 -6.16 2.56
C GLN A 293 -19.74 -4.62 2.60
N ILE A 294 -19.32 -3.97 1.51
CA ILE A 294 -19.26 -2.50 1.38
C ILE A 294 -20.67 -1.91 1.50
N ASN A 295 -21.68 -2.51 0.85
CA ASN A 295 -23.07 -2.09 0.97
C ASN A 295 -23.61 -2.28 2.40
N HIS A 296 -23.25 -3.37 3.09
CA HIS A 296 -23.62 -3.58 4.49
C HIS A 296 -22.95 -2.54 5.42
N CYS A 297 -21.65 -2.27 5.23
CA CYS A 297 -20.95 -1.20 5.94
C CYS A 297 -21.54 0.19 5.63
N ALA A 298 -21.97 0.44 4.39
CA ALA A 298 -22.65 1.68 4.02
C ALA A 298 -24.00 1.83 4.73
N LEU A 299 -24.78 0.75 4.84
CA LEU A 299 -26.03 0.72 5.62
C LEU A 299 -25.76 1.01 7.10
N LEU A 300 -24.80 0.33 7.74
CA LEU A 300 -24.40 0.61 9.13
C LEU A 300 -23.94 2.07 9.31
N ILE A 301 -23.19 2.62 8.34
CA ILE A 301 -22.80 4.04 8.34
C ILE A 301 -24.02 4.96 8.20
N THR A 302 -25.06 4.60 7.43
CA THR A 302 -26.31 5.39 7.38
C THR A 302 -27.10 5.30 8.67
N GLU A 303 -27.15 4.13 9.32
CA GLU A 303 -27.80 3.92 10.61
C GLU A 303 -27.12 4.71 11.73
N ILE A 304 -25.79 4.63 11.84
CA ILE A 304 -24.98 5.44 12.75
C ILE A 304 -25.17 6.94 12.46
N LYS A 305 -25.26 7.35 11.19
CA LYS A 305 -25.58 8.75 10.82
C LYS A 305 -27.00 9.16 11.19
N GLN A 306 -27.98 8.25 11.18
CA GLN A 306 -29.34 8.51 11.68
C GLN A 306 -29.36 8.64 13.21
N GLU A 307 -28.69 7.74 13.94
CA GLU A 307 -28.55 7.86 15.40
C GLU A 307 -27.82 9.14 15.80
N MET A 308 -26.73 9.50 15.11
CA MET A 308 -26.07 10.80 15.32
C MET A 308 -26.99 11.99 15.05
N ARG A 309 -27.92 11.90 14.07
CA ARG A 309 -28.95 12.93 13.85
C ARG A 309 -29.97 12.98 14.99
N LYS A 310 -30.45 11.84 15.50
CA LYS A 310 -31.35 11.76 16.66
C LYS A 310 -30.68 12.30 17.93
N LYS A 311 -29.44 11.89 18.21
CA LYS A 311 -28.67 12.40 19.36
C LYS A 311 -28.39 13.90 19.24
N THR A 312 -28.12 14.42 18.02
CA THR A 312 -27.92 15.86 17.83
C THR A 312 -29.21 16.69 17.80
N SER A 313 -30.38 16.13 17.51
CA SER A 313 -31.67 16.82 17.76
C SER A 313 -31.93 16.90 19.26
N VAL A 314 -31.82 15.79 19.99
CA VAL A 314 -31.97 15.76 21.45
C VAL A 314 -30.97 16.69 22.15
N LEU A 315 -29.71 16.77 21.69
CA LEU A 315 -28.76 17.74 22.23
C LEU A 315 -29.18 19.19 21.95
N LYS A 316 -29.73 19.52 20.77
CA LYS A 316 -30.29 20.85 20.48
C LYS A 316 -31.51 21.17 21.32
N GLU A 317 -32.40 20.20 21.53
CA GLU A 317 -33.55 20.32 22.42
C GLU A 317 -33.07 20.62 23.85
N LYS A 318 -32.08 19.87 24.37
CA LYS A 318 -31.52 20.09 25.71
C LYS A 318 -30.75 21.41 25.84
N THR A 319 -30.02 21.88 24.81
CA THR A 319 -29.39 23.22 24.87
C THR A 319 -30.41 24.34 24.76
N SER A 320 -31.47 24.20 23.96
CA SER A 320 -32.57 25.18 23.91
C SER A 320 -33.36 25.23 25.23
N PHE A 321 -33.61 24.07 25.86
CA PHE A 321 -34.20 23.98 27.19
C PHE A 321 -33.32 24.67 28.24
N LEU A 322 -32.01 24.38 28.26
CA LEU A 322 -31.06 25.03 29.18
C LEU A 322 -30.93 26.54 28.90
N MET A 323 -31.05 26.98 27.65
CA MET A 323 -31.06 28.40 27.29
C MET A 323 -32.35 29.10 27.75
N ASN A 324 -33.50 28.43 27.67
CA ASN A 324 -34.75 28.92 28.23
C ASN A 324 -34.67 28.98 29.77
N GLU A 325 -34.19 27.93 30.44
CA GLU A 325 -34.05 27.90 31.90
C GLU A 325 -33.03 28.92 32.42
N THR A 326 -31.92 29.14 31.73
CA THR A 326 -30.97 30.21 32.09
C THR A 326 -31.51 31.61 31.80
N ASN A 327 -32.48 31.77 30.89
CA ASN A 327 -33.18 33.04 30.71
C ASN A 327 -34.30 33.23 31.75
N ASN A 328 -35.06 32.17 32.07
CA ASN A 328 -36.02 32.15 33.19
C ASN A 328 -35.31 32.53 34.50
N ASN A 329 -34.15 31.94 34.79
CA ASN A 329 -33.35 32.28 35.97
C ASN A 329 -32.88 33.74 35.97
N LYS A 330 -32.43 34.30 34.83
CA LYS A 330 -32.12 35.75 34.74
C LYS A 330 -33.35 36.64 34.93
N GLU A 331 -34.53 36.20 34.53
CA GLU A 331 -35.78 36.90 34.82
C GLU A 331 -36.16 36.82 36.30
N TYR A 332 -35.97 35.66 36.94
CA TYR A 332 -36.16 35.52 38.38
C TYR A 332 -35.14 36.34 39.17
N GLU A 333 -33.87 36.40 38.75
CA GLU A 333 -32.85 37.29 39.33
C GLU A 333 -33.25 38.77 39.20
N LYS A 334 -33.82 39.20 38.07
CA LYS A 334 -34.39 40.55 37.90
C LYS A 334 -35.60 40.80 38.79
N LYS A 335 -36.54 39.86 38.89
CA LYS A 335 -37.72 39.96 39.77
C LYS A 335 -37.30 39.98 41.25
N ILE A 336 -36.25 39.23 41.61
CA ILE A 336 -35.63 39.25 42.94
C ILE A 336 -34.87 40.56 43.19
N SER A 337 -34.24 41.17 42.19
CA SER A 337 -33.54 42.44 42.36
C SER A 337 -34.51 43.63 42.48
N SER A 338 -35.61 43.66 41.73
CA SER A 338 -36.68 44.66 41.92
C SER A 338 -37.36 44.49 43.28
N ALA A 339 -37.76 43.27 43.66
CA ALA A 339 -38.34 43.00 44.98
C ALA A 339 -37.38 43.33 46.14
N LYS A 340 -36.05 43.16 45.95
CA LYS A 340 -35.04 43.64 46.92
C LYS A 340 -34.97 45.17 46.97
N GLN A 341 -35.06 45.86 45.85
CA GLN A 341 -35.09 47.33 45.81
C GLN A 341 -36.36 47.86 46.51
N GLU A 342 -37.53 47.32 46.17
CA GLU A 342 -38.81 47.60 46.84
C GLU A 342 -38.72 47.36 48.35
N ALA A 343 -38.20 46.20 48.79
CA ALA A 343 -38.00 45.90 50.20
C ALA A 343 -37.00 46.84 50.90
N THR A 344 -35.96 47.34 50.21
CA THR A 344 -35.09 48.40 50.76
C THR A 344 -35.77 49.76 50.82
N SER A 345 -36.68 50.07 49.89
CA SER A 345 -37.48 51.29 49.95
C SER A 345 -38.46 51.25 51.12
N LEU A 346 -39.21 50.17 51.27
CA LEU A 346 -40.13 49.95 52.39
C LEU A 346 -39.42 49.93 53.75
N ARG A 347 -38.17 49.45 53.83
CA ARG A 347 -37.35 49.56 55.06
C ARG A 347 -36.95 50.99 55.38
N LYS A 348 -36.63 51.82 54.39
CA LYS A 348 -36.34 53.25 54.59
C LYS A 348 -37.61 54.02 54.99
N GLU A 349 -38.73 53.70 54.34
CA GLU A 349 -40.06 54.24 54.68
C GLU A 349 -40.41 53.92 56.15
N TYR A 350 -40.29 52.65 56.55
CA TYR A 350 -40.48 52.23 57.94
C TYR A 350 -39.53 52.95 58.91
N GLN A 351 -38.25 53.10 58.58
CA GLN A 351 -37.29 53.82 59.42
C GLN A 351 -37.66 55.30 59.58
N ALA A 352 -38.10 55.97 58.51
CA ALA A 352 -38.58 57.35 58.58
C ALA A 352 -39.83 57.48 59.48
N GLN A 353 -40.80 56.57 59.32
CA GLN A 353 -42.01 56.54 60.15
C GLN A 353 -41.72 56.22 61.62
N ASP A 354 -40.75 55.35 61.92
CA ASP A 354 -40.35 55.07 63.31
C ASP A 354 -39.57 56.26 63.92
N THR A 355 -38.74 56.97 63.16
CA THR A 355 -38.14 58.23 63.65
C THR A 355 -39.19 59.32 63.90
N TYR A 356 -40.25 59.40 63.09
CA TYR A 356 -41.37 60.31 63.32
C TYR A 356 -42.22 59.88 64.53
N ARG A 357 -42.41 58.57 64.74
CA ARG A 357 -43.05 58.02 65.94
C ARG A 357 -42.26 58.36 67.21
N VAL A 358 -40.93 58.28 67.19
CA VAL A 358 -40.07 58.67 68.32
C VAL A 358 -40.16 60.18 68.59
N GLN A 359 -40.16 61.03 67.55
CA GLN A 359 -40.35 62.47 67.72
C GLN A 359 -41.71 62.80 68.38
N LEU A 360 -42.79 62.13 67.96
CA LEU A 360 -44.10 62.27 68.59
C LEU A 360 -44.13 61.72 70.03
N GLU A 361 -43.34 60.69 70.34
CA GLU A 361 -43.21 60.14 71.70
C GLU A 361 -42.45 61.12 72.63
N GLU A 362 -41.40 61.77 72.12
CA GLU A 362 -40.69 62.87 72.80
C GLU A 362 -41.58 64.11 73.01
N GLU A 363 -42.35 64.54 72.00
CA GLU A 363 -43.34 65.63 72.13
C GLU A 363 -44.41 65.32 73.19
N LEU A 364 -44.89 64.07 73.24
CA LEU A 364 -45.91 63.62 74.18
C LEU A 364 -45.35 63.57 75.62
N ASP A 365 -44.08 63.18 75.82
CA ASP A 365 -43.41 63.23 77.12
C ASP A 365 -43.10 64.67 77.59
N ILE A 366 -42.77 65.59 76.68
CA ILE A 366 -42.70 67.03 76.96
C ILE A 366 -44.08 67.55 77.40
N LEU A 367 -45.16 67.13 76.74
CA LEU A 367 -46.52 67.48 77.13
C LEU A 367 -46.93 66.89 78.49
N LYS A 368 -46.57 65.64 78.81
CA LYS A 368 -46.74 65.05 80.16
C LYS A 368 -46.04 65.90 81.22
N SER A 369 -44.76 66.22 81.01
CA SER A 369 -43.97 67.02 81.96
C SER A 369 -44.59 68.40 82.23
N ASN A 370 -45.13 69.05 81.19
CA ASN A 370 -45.88 70.29 81.33
C ASN A 370 -47.21 70.08 82.09
N VAL A 371 -47.97 69.01 81.82
CA VAL A 371 -49.20 68.69 82.53
C VAL A 371 -48.93 68.42 84.01
N ASP A 372 -47.96 67.58 84.35
CA ASP A 372 -47.57 67.26 85.73
C ASP A 372 -47.14 68.52 86.51
N ARG A 373 -46.40 69.42 85.86
CA ARG A 373 -46.04 70.73 86.40
C ARG A 373 -47.28 71.58 86.70
N THR A 374 -48.21 71.72 85.75
CA THR A 374 -49.46 72.47 85.98
C THR A 374 -50.37 71.83 87.03
N ALA A 375 -50.36 70.50 87.16
CA ALA A 375 -51.10 69.78 88.20
C ALA A 375 -50.53 70.06 89.60
N SER A 376 -49.20 70.10 89.73
CA SER A 376 -48.50 70.51 90.96
C SER A 376 -48.83 71.96 91.34
N ASP A 377 -48.80 72.88 90.38
CA ASP A 377 -49.17 74.29 90.61
C ASP A 377 -50.64 74.42 91.06
N LEU A 378 -51.56 73.67 90.44
CA LEU A 378 -52.99 73.67 90.77
C LEU A 378 -53.25 73.08 92.18
N GLU A 379 -52.52 72.04 92.59
CA GLU A 379 -52.62 71.52 93.96
C GLU A 379 -52.06 72.50 95.00
N SER A 380 -50.99 73.25 94.67
CA SER A 380 -50.49 74.33 95.53
C SER A 380 -51.56 75.42 95.75
N LEU A 381 -52.33 75.76 94.71
CA LEU A 381 -53.45 76.72 94.79
C LEU A 381 -54.63 76.15 95.58
N ARG A 382 -54.95 74.86 95.45
CA ARG A 382 -55.96 74.18 96.28
C ARG A 382 -55.61 74.27 97.77
N ILE A 383 -54.36 74.04 98.14
CA ILE A 383 -53.89 74.17 99.53
C ILE A 383 -54.14 75.60 100.05
N GLN A 384 -53.79 76.64 99.28
CA GLN A 384 -54.08 78.03 99.65
C GLN A 384 -55.58 78.29 99.85
N VAL A 385 -56.44 77.79 98.95
CA VAL A 385 -57.91 77.89 99.06
C VAL A 385 -58.45 77.17 100.31
N THR A 386 -57.89 76.02 100.72
CA THR A 386 -58.32 75.37 101.97
C THR A 386 -57.98 76.19 103.22
N ASN A 387 -56.86 76.92 103.21
CA ASN A 387 -56.48 77.78 104.34
C ASN A 387 -57.38 79.02 104.44
N LEU A 388 -57.74 79.65 103.31
CA LEU A 388 -58.74 80.73 103.28
C LEU A 388 -60.13 80.26 103.77
N LYS A 389 -60.54 79.02 103.45
CA LYS A 389 -61.80 78.44 103.98
C LYS A 389 -61.80 78.30 105.52
N LYS A 390 -60.66 77.96 106.13
CA LYS A 390 -60.51 77.88 107.61
C LYS A 390 -60.65 79.25 108.28
N GLU A 391 -60.17 80.33 107.66
CA GLU A 391 -60.34 81.71 108.15
C GLU A 391 -61.82 82.14 108.17
N ILE A 392 -62.56 81.83 107.09
CA ILE A 392 -63.98 82.16 106.96
C ILE A 392 -64.82 81.45 108.05
N GLN A 393 -64.48 80.22 108.40
CA GLN A 393 -65.13 79.49 109.51
C GLN A 393 -64.89 80.18 110.87
N LYS A 394 -63.66 80.63 111.16
CA LYS A 394 -63.36 81.40 112.39
C LYS A 394 -64.16 82.70 112.48
N LYS A 395 -64.36 83.42 111.36
CA LYS A 395 -65.20 84.63 111.34
C LYS A 395 -66.69 84.35 111.50
N LYS A 396 -67.22 83.23 110.96
CA LYS A 396 -68.62 82.81 111.18
C LYS A 396 -68.95 82.53 112.65
N ALA A 397 -68.04 81.92 113.41
CA ALA A 397 -68.27 81.58 114.82
C ALA A 397 -68.60 82.80 115.70
N ARG A 398 -67.87 83.92 115.53
CA ARG A 398 -68.14 85.19 116.27
C ARG A 398 -69.52 85.79 115.96
N LEU A 399 -70.08 85.52 114.78
CA LEU A 399 -71.40 86.01 114.37
C LEU A 399 -72.57 85.22 115.00
N SER A 400 -72.31 84.02 115.55
CA SER A 400 -73.34 83.22 116.22
C SER A 400 -73.71 83.78 117.59
N ILE A 401 -72.70 84.10 118.41
CA ILE A 401 -72.84 84.57 119.80
C ILE A 401 -73.63 85.90 119.88
N LEU A 402 -73.53 86.74 118.85
CA LEU A 402 -74.29 88.00 118.76
C LEU A 402 -75.78 87.79 118.41
N LYS A 403 -76.15 86.69 117.74
CA LYS A 403 -77.56 86.37 117.46
C LYS A 403 -78.28 85.81 118.69
N GLU A 404 -77.56 85.04 119.51
CA GLU A 404 -78.08 84.37 120.69
C GLU A 404 -78.62 85.35 121.74
N ARG A 405 -77.92 86.48 121.95
CA ARG A 405 -78.42 87.60 122.77
C ARG A 405 -79.71 88.24 122.27
N ASN A 406 -80.00 88.19 120.96
CA ASN A 406 -81.16 88.85 120.37
C ASN A 406 -82.44 87.99 120.46
N ALA A 407 -82.30 86.66 120.62
CA ALA A 407 -83.44 85.74 120.79
C ALA A 407 -84.15 85.94 122.14
N GLY A 408 -83.43 86.32 123.19
CA GLY A 408 -83.95 86.44 124.56
C GLY A 408 -85.05 87.49 124.75
N LEU A 409 -85.13 88.51 123.89
CA LEU A 409 -86.18 89.53 123.95
C LEU A 409 -87.45 89.12 123.18
N SER A 410 -87.34 88.30 122.12
CA SER A 410 -88.51 87.83 121.36
C SER A 410 -89.40 86.86 122.15
N ASN A 411 -88.82 86.12 123.10
CA ASN A 411 -89.53 85.08 123.83
C ASN A 411 -90.49 85.60 124.93
N LYS A 412 -90.50 86.91 125.23
CA LYS A 412 -91.47 87.51 126.16
C LYS A 412 -92.85 87.80 125.54
N LEU A 413 -92.99 87.73 124.22
CA LEU A 413 -94.27 88.01 123.53
C LEU A 413 -95.12 86.75 123.27
N LYS A 414 -94.57 85.54 123.44
CA LYS A 414 -95.23 84.26 123.08
C LYS A 414 -95.75 83.46 124.30
N LEU A 415 -96.15 84.15 125.37
CA LEU A 415 -96.57 83.53 126.64
C LEU A 415 -98.05 83.76 127.00
N VAL A 416 -98.87 84.32 126.11
CA VAL A 416 -100.23 84.80 126.46
C VAL A 416 -101.37 84.15 125.67
N THR A 417 -101.12 83.53 124.51
CA THR A 417 -102.15 82.81 123.74
C THR A 417 -101.83 81.33 123.63
N GLU A 418 -102.67 80.52 124.29
CA GLU A 418 -102.87 79.08 124.08
C GLU A 418 -101.77 78.11 124.57
N LYS A 419 -101.85 77.80 125.87
CA LYS A 419 -101.56 76.48 126.41
C LYS A 419 -102.72 76.01 127.31
N THR A 420 -103.46 75.01 126.85
CA THR A 420 -104.25 74.07 127.68
C THR A 420 -104.53 72.82 126.82
N LEU A 421 -104.73 71.65 127.44
CA LEU A 421 -104.82 70.33 126.81
C LEU A 421 -106.28 69.79 126.88
N ASN A 422 -106.70 68.65 126.32
CA ASN A 422 -105.96 67.48 125.80
C ASN A 422 -106.69 66.73 124.64
N SER A 423 -106.43 65.43 124.48
CA SER A 423 -106.58 64.58 123.27
C SER A 423 -107.94 63.91 123.01
N GLU A 424 -107.98 63.23 121.84
CA GLU A 424 -108.99 62.30 121.30
C GLU A 424 -110.03 62.88 120.29
N ASP A 425 -110.75 61.99 119.61
CA ASP A 425 -111.73 62.23 118.52
C ASP A 425 -111.27 62.96 117.25
N ASN A 426 -109.97 62.89 116.92
CA ASN A 426 -109.45 63.21 115.58
C ASN A 426 -109.82 62.15 114.50
N ALA A 427 -110.88 61.36 114.73
CA ALA A 427 -111.24 60.17 113.96
C ALA A 427 -112.41 60.39 112.97
N LEU A 428 -113.41 61.19 113.35
CA LEU A 428 -114.69 61.30 112.60
C LEU A 428 -114.58 61.93 111.21
N ARG A 429 -113.43 62.55 110.85
CA ARG A 429 -113.16 63.01 109.47
C ARG A 429 -112.64 61.92 108.53
N MET A 430 -112.26 60.75 109.04
CA MET A 430 -111.83 59.63 108.19
C MET A 430 -113.02 58.93 107.53
N GLU A 431 -114.20 58.98 108.17
CA GLU A 431 -115.40 58.25 107.72
C GLU A 431 -116.11 58.91 106.53
N GLU A 432 -115.89 60.21 106.28
CA GLU A 432 -116.39 60.88 105.07
C GLU A 432 -115.66 60.41 103.80
N MET A 433 -114.34 60.15 103.87
CA MET A 433 -113.58 59.67 102.70
C MET A 433 -113.96 58.25 102.27
N LEU A 434 -114.39 57.38 103.20
CA LEU A 434 -114.78 56.00 102.87
C LEU A 434 -116.00 55.92 101.94
N LYS A 435 -116.89 56.92 101.96
CA LYS A 435 -118.08 56.97 101.09
C LYS A 435 -117.78 57.37 99.65
N GLU A 436 -116.58 57.89 99.37
CA GLU A 436 -116.15 58.18 98.00
C GLU A 436 -115.57 56.93 97.32
N GLU A 437 -114.85 56.07 98.06
CA GLU A 437 -114.33 54.81 97.53
C GLU A 437 -115.42 53.77 97.21
N GLU A 438 -116.56 53.76 97.92
CA GLU A 438 -117.68 52.87 97.56
C GLU A 438 -118.29 53.14 96.16
N LYS A 439 -117.98 54.29 95.53
CA LYS A 439 -118.29 54.54 94.11
C LYS A 439 -117.28 53.91 93.16
N THR A 440 -115.98 53.98 93.47
CA THR A 440 -114.90 53.54 92.56
C THR A 440 -115.00 52.04 92.25
N VAL A 441 -115.39 51.24 93.24
CA VAL A 441 -115.58 49.78 93.13
C VAL A 441 -116.65 49.40 92.10
N LYS A 442 -117.78 50.11 92.07
CA LYS A 442 -118.90 49.79 91.15
C LYS A 442 -118.56 50.04 89.69
N GLU A 443 -117.68 50.99 89.40
CA GLU A 443 -117.22 51.24 88.03
C GLU A 443 -116.35 50.07 87.51
N LYS A 444 -115.48 49.51 88.36
CA LYS A 444 -114.63 48.35 88.04
C LYS A 444 -115.43 47.08 87.71
N GLU A 445 -116.59 46.86 88.33
CA GLU A 445 -117.49 45.74 87.97
C GLU A 445 -118.03 45.86 86.53
N THR A 446 -118.24 47.09 86.03
CA THR A 446 -118.68 47.29 84.63
C THR A 446 -117.58 47.05 83.61
N GLU A 447 -116.31 47.29 83.98
CA GLU A 447 -115.15 46.95 83.15
C GLU A 447 -114.97 45.44 83.04
N LEU A 448 -115.15 44.71 84.16
CA LEU A 448 -115.03 43.25 84.22
C LEU A 448 -115.98 42.55 83.24
N ASN A 449 -117.22 43.03 83.08
CA ASN A 449 -118.19 42.43 82.16
C ASN A 449 -117.90 42.76 80.69
N LYS A 450 -117.37 43.95 80.37
CA LYS A 450 -116.88 44.28 79.01
C LYS A 450 -115.71 43.37 78.60
N LEU A 451 -114.81 43.06 79.54
CA LEU A 451 -113.72 42.11 79.35
C LEU A 451 -114.22 40.69 79.03
N LYS A 452 -115.29 40.21 79.67
CA LYS A 452 -115.90 38.89 79.37
C LYS A 452 -116.45 38.81 77.95
N GLU A 453 -117.14 39.84 77.45
CA GLU A 453 -117.60 39.87 76.06
C GLU A 453 -116.45 39.84 75.05
N GLN A 454 -115.39 40.60 75.31
CA GLN A 454 -114.19 40.59 74.47
C GLN A 454 -113.53 39.21 74.46
N PHE A 455 -113.48 38.54 75.62
CA PHE A 455 -112.94 37.19 75.74
C PHE A 455 -113.76 36.17 74.94
N PHE A 456 -115.10 36.28 74.96
CA PHE A 456 -115.97 35.40 74.17
C PHE A 456 -115.77 35.61 72.66
N LYS A 457 -115.80 36.86 72.20
CA LYS A 457 -115.54 37.22 70.78
C LYS A 457 -114.15 36.75 70.32
N LYS A 458 -113.11 36.89 71.15
CA LYS A 458 -111.77 36.37 70.84
C LYS A 458 -111.69 34.85 70.85
N THR A 459 -112.50 34.16 71.64
CA THR A 459 -112.62 32.69 71.61
C THR A 459 -113.31 32.20 70.34
N GLU A 460 -114.33 32.92 69.87
CA GLU A 460 -115.03 32.66 68.61
C GLU A 460 -114.14 32.94 67.38
N GLU A 461 -113.44 34.07 67.35
CA GLU A 461 -112.38 34.36 66.36
C GLU A 461 -111.32 33.26 66.32
N LEU A 462 -110.83 32.81 67.49
CA LEU A 462 -109.82 31.76 67.61
C LEU A 462 -110.34 30.40 67.10
N LYS A 463 -111.64 30.11 67.26
CA LYS A 463 -112.26 28.94 66.63
C LYS A 463 -112.28 29.06 65.12
N VAL A 464 -112.74 30.19 64.57
CA VAL A 464 -112.74 30.45 63.12
C VAL A 464 -111.33 30.38 62.51
N GLN A 465 -110.29 30.79 63.23
CA GLN A 465 -108.92 30.64 62.78
C GLN A 465 -108.41 29.19 62.83
N LYS A 466 -108.84 28.37 63.80
CA LYS A 466 -108.56 26.91 63.83
C LYS A 466 -109.29 26.16 62.71
N ASP A 467 -110.52 26.55 62.40
CA ASP A 467 -111.29 25.96 61.31
C ASP A 467 -110.62 26.32 59.94
N LYS A 468 -110.01 27.50 59.82
CA LYS A 468 -109.15 27.86 58.69
C LYS A 468 -107.80 27.15 58.68
N GLU A 469 -107.15 27.02 59.84
CA GLU A 469 -105.89 26.28 60.00
C GLU A 469 -106.04 24.83 59.57
N THR A 470 -107.13 24.16 59.95
CA THR A 470 -107.42 22.78 59.53
C THR A 470 -107.74 22.66 58.04
N CYS A 471 -108.44 23.64 57.44
CA CYS A 471 -108.60 23.70 55.97
C CYS A 471 -107.25 23.86 55.26
N VAL A 472 -106.40 24.80 55.70
CA VAL A 472 -105.06 25.03 55.13
C VAL A 472 -104.14 23.82 55.35
N LEU A 473 -104.24 23.11 56.47
CA LEU A 473 -103.53 21.85 56.68
C LEU A 473 -104.00 20.77 55.71
N ALA A 474 -105.30 20.64 55.46
CA ALA A 474 -105.82 19.71 54.45
C ALA A 474 -105.37 20.09 53.01
N GLU A 475 -105.34 21.38 52.68
CA GLU A 475 -104.76 21.88 51.42
C GLU A 475 -103.25 21.60 51.33
N ILE A 476 -102.51 21.77 52.42
CA ILE A 476 -101.09 21.44 52.51
C ILE A 476 -100.87 19.92 52.35
N GLU A 477 -101.76 19.06 52.86
CA GLU A 477 -101.68 17.61 52.68
C GLU A 477 -102.09 17.17 51.26
N GLY A 478 -103.08 17.82 50.65
CA GLY A 478 -103.38 17.70 49.22
C GLY A 478 -102.21 18.13 48.34
N CYS A 479 -101.57 19.25 48.69
CA CYS A 479 -100.35 19.72 48.01
C CYS A 479 -99.18 18.76 48.23
N ARG A 480 -98.94 18.25 49.45
CA ARG A 480 -97.87 17.28 49.76
C ARG A 480 -98.08 15.94 49.06
N THR A 481 -99.32 15.47 48.92
CA THR A 481 -99.62 14.23 48.16
C THR A 481 -99.49 14.45 46.66
N SER A 482 -99.93 15.59 46.13
CA SER A 482 -99.65 16.02 44.76
C SER A 482 -98.14 16.13 44.48
N LEU A 483 -97.37 16.72 45.40
CA LEU A 483 -95.91 16.86 45.30
C LEU A 483 -95.21 15.49 45.39
N LYS A 484 -95.69 14.57 46.25
CA LYS A 484 -95.22 13.16 46.24
C LYS A 484 -95.49 12.45 44.92
N ASN A 485 -96.65 12.69 44.29
CA ASN A 485 -97.01 12.11 43.00
C ASN A 485 -96.24 12.75 41.82
N LEU A 486 -95.94 14.04 41.90
CA LEU A 486 -95.04 14.73 40.97
C LEU A 486 -93.59 14.25 41.16
N ASN A 487 -93.14 14.03 42.39
CA ASN A 487 -91.79 13.56 42.68
C ASN A 487 -91.58 12.08 42.34
N SER A 488 -92.60 11.22 42.48
CA SER A 488 -92.53 9.84 41.99
C SER A 488 -92.59 9.78 40.46
N ARG A 489 -93.33 10.69 39.81
CA ARG A 489 -93.28 10.89 38.34
C ARG A 489 -91.94 11.44 37.88
N LEU A 490 -91.32 12.34 38.66
CA LEU A 490 -89.98 12.88 38.42
C LEU A 490 -88.94 11.77 38.54
N HIS A 491 -88.88 11.03 39.65
CA HIS A 491 -88.00 9.87 39.80
C HIS A 491 -88.21 8.78 38.74
N ARG A 492 -89.43 8.61 38.21
CA ARG A 492 -89.65 7.73 37.04
C ARG A 492 -89.03 8.31 35.78
N LEU A 493 -89.20 9.61 35.53
CA LEU A 493 -88.55 10.31 34.41
C LEU A 493 -87.02 10.34 34.57
N ASP A 494 -86.48 10.48 35.79
CA ASP A 494 -85.05 10.38 36.09
C ASP A 494 -84.55 8.95 35.81
N ALA A 495 -85.29 7.92 36.24
CA ALA A 495 -84.94 6.52 35.97
C ALA A 495 -85.05 6.16 34.49
N ASP A 496 -86.01 6.73 33.76
CA ASP A 496 -86.14 6.55 32.31
C ASP A 496 -85.10 7.39 31.54
N ALA A 497 -84.70 8.55 32.05
CA ALA A 497 -83.58 9.35 31.53
C ALA A 497 -82.23 8.69 31.80
N LEU A 498 -82.04 8.05 32.96
CA LEU A 498 -80.87 7.22 33.25
C LEU A 498 -80.82 5.99 32.34
N LYS A 499 -81.95 5.29 32.10
CA LYS A 499 -82.02 4.23 31.08
C LYS A 499 -81.75 4.76 29.67
N GLN A 500 -82.22 5.96 29.33
CA GLN A 500 -81.89 6.59 28.05
C GLN A 500 -80.40 6.97 27.98
N GLN A 501 -79.79 7.39 29.08
CA GLN A 501 -78.35 7.68 29.16
C GLN A 501 -77.52 6.39 29.12
N GLU A 502 -77.96 5.30 29.74
CA GLU A 502 -77.38 3.95 29.61
C GLU A 502 -77.55 3.42 28.17
N LEU A 503 -78.72 3.59 27.56
CA LEU A 503 -78.99 3.14 26.20
C LEU A 503 -78.26 3.98 25.17
N MET A 504 -78.09 5.29 25.41
CA MET A 504 -77.15 6.14 24.68
C MET A 504 -75.71 5.71 24.92
N TYR A 505 -75.25 5.43 26.15
CA TYR A 505 -73.90 4.93 26.39
C TYR A 505 -73.64 3.58 25.72
N ASN A 506 -74.62 2.69 25.68
CA ASN A 506 -74.54 1.41 24.99
C ASN A 506 -74.58 1.59 23.46
N GLN A 507 -75.37 2.53 22.93
CA GLN A 507 -75.37 2.87 21.52
C GLN A 507 -74.11 3.64 21.11
N ASP A 508 -73.57 4.53 21.92
CA ASP A 508 -72.30 5.23 21.71
C ASP A 508 -71.11 4.28 21.83
N PHE A 509 -71.17 3.29 22.74
CA PHE A 509 -70.20 2.21 22.80
C PHE A 509 -70.27 1.30 21.57
N TYR A 510 -71.49 0.96 21.11
CA TYR A 510 -71.70 0.21 19.88
C TYR A 510 -71.28 1.01 18.63
N ILE A 511 -71.59 2.29 18.57
CA ILE A 511 -71.17 3.24 17.52
C ILE A 511 -69.66 3.38 17.54
N GLN A 512 -69.01 3.51 18.70
CA GLN A 512 -67.54 3.49 18.79
C GLN A 512 -66.96 2.12 18.39
N GLN A 513 -67.61 1.00 18.71
CA GLN A 513 -67.16 -0.33 18.28
C GLN A 513 -67.31 -0.50 16.77
N VAL A 514 -68.40 -0.01 16.19
CA VAL A 514 -68.65 0.01 14.74
C VAL A 514 -67.74 1.00 14.04
N GLN A 515 -67.52 2.21 14.55
CA GLN A 515 -66.57 3.20 14.03
C GLN A 515 -65.14 2.65 14.07
N ARG A 516 -64.68 2.09 15.19
CA ARG A 516 -63.36 1.42 15.25
C ARG A 516 -63.25 0.25 14.28
N ARG A 517 -64.36 -0.41 13.93
CA ARG A 517 -64.43 -1.45 12.89
C ARG A 517 -64.49 -0.86 11.48
N LEU A 518 -65.12 0.30 11.29
CA LEU A 518 -65.24 1.04 10.04
C LEU A 518 -63.90 1.66 9.66
N SER A 519 -63.26 2.43 10.55
CA SER A 519 -61.89 2.93 10.40
C SER A 519 -60.90 1.81 10.08
N ARG A 520 -61.02 0.65 10.74
CA ARG A 520 -60.20 -0.55 10.43
C ARG A 520 -60.52 -1.21 9.07
N LEU A 521 -61.68 -0.97 8.47
CA LEU A 521 -62.05 -1.42 7.12
C LEU A 521 -61.72 -0.36 6.05
N GLU A 522 -61.77 0.93 6.40
CA GLU A 522 -61.48 2.09 5.54
C GLU A 522 -59.97 2.40 5.49
N GLY A 523 -59.16 1.80 6.37
CA GLY A 523 -57.69 1.91 6.37
C GLY A 523 -57.10 2.85 7.41
N GLU A 524 -57.95 3.51 8.21
CA GLU A 524 -57.55 4.23 9.44
C GLU A 524 -57.38 3.25 10.61
N VAL A 525 -56.33 2.42 10.50
CA VAL A 525 -55.78 1.68 11.63
C VAL A 525 -55.08 2.66 12.60
N ASN A 526 -55.07 2.36 13.89
CA ASN A 526 -54.27 3.13 14.87
C ASN A 526 -52.83 3.30 14.36
N THR A 527 -52.19 4.45 14.54
CA THR A 527 -50.91 4.76 13.87
C THR A 527 -49.82 3.73 14.17
N GLU A 528 -49.83 3.13 15.36
CA GLU A 528 -48.96 2.01 15.76
C GLU A 528 -49.34 0.69 15.04
N GLU A 529 -50.63 0.33 14.98
CA GLU A 529 -51.11 -0.85 14.22
C GLU A 529 -50.80 -0.68 12.73
N LYS A 530 -50.94 0.52 12.18
CA LYS A 530 -50.57 0.87 10.80
C LYS A 530 -49.07 0.77 10.58
N GLN A 531 -48.24 1.31 11.47
CA GLN A 531 -46.78 1.19 11.37
C GLN A 531 -46.31 -0.27 11.50
N VAL A 532 -46.94 -1.07 12.36
CA VAL A 532 -46.66 -2.51 12.48
C VAL A 532 -47.07 -3.26 11.21
N LEU A 533 -48.22 -2.94 10.61
CA LEU A 533 -48.66 -3.54 9.33
C LEU A 533 -47.82 -3.06 8.15
N GLU A 534 -47.45 -1.78 8.07
CA GLU A 534 -46.55 -1.24 7.04
C GLU A 534 -45.13 -1.80 7.19
N ALA A 535 -44.62 -1.98 8.42
CA ALA A 535 -43.37 -2.69 8.69
C ALA A 535 -43.48 -4.17 8.30
N LYS A 536 -44.60 -4.84 8.59
CA LYS A 536 -44.82 -6.23 8.16
C LYS A 536 -44.95 -6.36 6.65
N ILE A 537 -45.57 -5.40 5.97
CA ILE A 537 -45.63 -5.32 4.51
C ILE A 537 -44.24 -5.01 3.92
N ALA A 538 -43.43 -4.16 4.55
CA ALA A 538 -42.06 -3.90 4.13
C ALA A 538 -41.16 -5.12 4.34
N GLU A 539 -41.34 -5.86 5.43
CA GLU A 539 -40.63 -7.11 5.73
C GLU A 539 -41.07 -8.26 4.80
N LEU A 540 -42.36 -8.37 4.49
CA LEU A 540 -42.90 -9.31 3.50
C LEU A 540 -42.50 -8.95 2.07
N LYS A 541 -42.42 -7.66 1.72
CA LYS A 541 -41.86 -7.21 0.44
C LYS A 541 -40.36 -7.49 0.37
N LYS A 542 -39.59 -7.14 1.40
CA LYS A 542 -38.15 -7.44 1.49
C LYS A 542 -37.89 -8.94 1.37
N THR A 543 -38.62 -9.78 2.10
CA THR A 543 -38.47 -11.24 1.98
C THR A 543 -38.97 -11.80 0.65
N LEU A 544 -40.02 -11.23 0.03
CA LEU A 544 -40.40 -11.56 -1.36
C LEU A 544 -39.29 -11.20 -2.36
N GLU A 545 -38.65 -10.05 -2.17
CA GLU A 545 -37.58 -9.53 -3.05
C GLU A 545 -36.27 -10.30 -2.85
N GLU A 546 -35.91 -10.64 -1.61
CA GLU A 546 -34.87 -11.61 -1.28
C GLU A 546 -35.17 -12.99 -1.90
N LYS A 547 -36.43 -13.47 -1.85
CA LYS A 547 -36.81 -14.75 -2.46
C LYS A 547 -36.76 -14.69 -3.99
N LYS A 548 -37.18 -13.60 -4.63
CA LYS A 548 -36.95 -13.35 -6.06
C LYS A 548 -35.46 -13.38 -6.39
N ASN A 549 -34.65 -12.59 -5.69
CA ASN A 549 -33.19 -12.57 -5.87
C ASN A 549 -32.57 -13.97 -5.71
N THR A 550 -33.03 -14.79 -4.74
CA THR A 550 -32.57 -16.19 -4.65
C THR A 550 -33.07 -17.07 -5.80
N CYS A 551 -34.29 -16.86 -6.31
CA CYS A 551 -34.78 -17.58 -7.49
C CYS A 551 -34.03 -17.16 -8.76
N ASP A 552 -33.70 -15.88 -8.94
CA ASP A 552 -32.95 -15.37 -10.07
C ASP A 552 -31.49 -15.87 -10.05
N VAL A 553 -30.86 -15.91 -8.86
CA VAL A 553 -29.55 -16.55 -8.65
C VAL A 553 -29.61 -18.06 -8.91
N LEU A 554 -30.62 -18.77 -8.40
CA LEU A 554 -30.81 -20.20 -8.67
C LEU A 554 -31.11 -20.48 -10.15
N HIS A 555 -31.82 -19.59 -10.84
CA HIS A 555 -32.12 -19.69 -12.26
C HIS A 555 -30.89 -19.41 -13.13
N ALA A 556 -30.05 -18.44 -12.74
CA ALA A 556 -28.74 -18.21 -13.35
C ALA A 556 -27.79 -19.41 -13.14
N GLN A 557 -27.73 -19.96 -11.92
CA GLN A 557 -27.00 -21.19 -11.62
C GLN A 557 -27.54 -22.39 -12.41
N HIS A 558 -28.85 -22.54 -12.53
CA HIS A 558 -29.46 -23.61 -13.33
C HIS A 558 -29.15 -23.48 -14.82
N LYS A 559 -29.23 -22.27 -15.39
CA LYS A 559 -28.82 -21.99 -16.78
C LYS A 559 -27.33 -22.24 -17.01
N LYS A 560 -26.48 -21.91 -16.03
CA LYS A 560 -25.06 -22.26 -16.08
C LYS A 560 -24.87 -23.78 -16.07
N LEU A 561 -25.42 -24.49 -15.07
CA LEU A 561 -25.35 -25.96 -15.00
C LEU A 561 -25.91 -26.64 -16.26
N GLN A 562 -26.97 -26.11 -16.86
CA GLN A 562 -27.52 -26.59 -18.13
C GLN A 562 -26.54 -26.39 -19.30
N SER A 563 -25.78 -25.29 -19.30
CA SER A 563 -24.72 -25.01 -20.27
C SER A 563 -23.50 -25.90 -20.05
N ASP A 564 -23.08 -26.07 -18.80
CA ASP A 564 -21.98 -26.95 -18.39
C ASP A 564 -22.30 -28.42 -18.77
N VAL A 565 -23.53 -28.89 -18.54
CA VAL A 565 -24.02 -30.20 -18.99
C VAL A 565 -24.00 -30.34 -20.51
N GLN A 566 -24.31 -29.29 -21.28
CA GLN A 566 -24.16 -29.33 -22.74
C GLN A 566 -22.70 -29.39 -23.19
N LEU A 567 -21.80 -28.68 -22.51
CA LEU A 567 -20.36 -28.74 -22.78
C LEU A 567 -19.78 -30.12 -22.45
N ILE A 568 -20.16 -30.69 -21.31
CA ILE A 568 -19.76 -32.04 -20.90
C ILE A 568 -20.30 -33.09 -21.87
N LYS A 569 -21.55 -32.98 -22.34
CA LYS A 569 -22.09 -33.87 -23.37
C LYS A 569 -21.29 -33.81 -24.67
N ARG A 570 -21.02 -32.62 -25.21
CA ARG A 570 -20.17 -32.45 -26.40
C ARG A 570 -18.75 -32.96 -26.20
N ALA A 571 -18.21 -32.87 -24.98
CA ALA A 571 -16.91 -33.45 -24.65
C ALA A 571 -16.95 -34.99 -24.64
N MET A 572 -17.99 -35.60 -24.06
CA MET A 572 -18.18 -37.07 -24.10
C MET A 572 -18.49 -37.61 -25.50
N GLU A 573 -19.23 -36.85 -26.31
CA GLU A 573 -19.49 -37.17 -27.72
C GLU A 573 -18.16 -37.23 -28.48
N LYS A 574 -17.31 -36.20 -28.33
CA LYS A 574 -15.96 -36.19 -28.92
C LYS A 574 -15.04 -37.29 -28.41
N THR A 575 -14.96 -37.54 -27.10
CA THR A 575 -14.11 -38.63 -26.59
C THR A 575 -14.65 -40.00 -26.98
N GLY A 576 -15.96 -40.14 -27.25
CA GLY A 576 -16.57 -41.31 -27.87
C GLY A 576 -16.17 -41.47 -29.34
N GLU A 577 -16.16 -40.39 -30.13
CA GLU A 577 -15.65 -40.38 -31.51
C GLU A 577 -14.16 -40.75 -31.56
N GLU A 578 -13.35 -40.16 -30.68
CA GLU A 578 -11.92 -40.46 -30.52
C GLU A 578 -11.68 -41.93 -30.12
N ALA A 579 -12.42 -42.44 -29.14
CA ALA A 579 -12.34 -43.84 -28.72
C ALA A 579 -12.77 -44.82 -29.82
N ASN A 580 -13.79 -44.48 -30.61
CA ASN A 580 -14.21 -45.27 -31.76
C ASN A 580 -13.15 -45.25 -32.88
N GLY A 581 -12.52 -44.10 -33.15
CA GLY A 581 -11.41 -43.97 -34.09
C GLY A 581 -10.20 -44.82 -33.67
N LEU A 582 -9.81 -44.76 -32.40
CA LEU A 582 -8.75 -45.61 -31.83
C LEU A 582 -9.13 -47.10 -31.89
N MET A 583 -10.39 -47.47 -31.64
CA MET A 583 -10.84 -48.87 -31.74
C MET A 583 -10.79 -49.38 -33.19
N ILE A 584 -11.18 -48.56 -34.17
CA ILE A 584 -10.99 -48.86 -35.59
C ILE A 584 -9.49 -49.04 -35.89
N LYS A 585 -8.62 -48.17 -35.36
CA LYS A 585 -7.18 -48.26 -35.60
C LYS A 585 -6.53 -49.50 -34.97
N ILE A 586 -6.98 -49.90 -33.78
CA ILE A 586 -6.59 -51.17 -33.15
C ILE A 586 -7.02 -52.35 -34.03
N ASN A 587 -8.22 -52.33 -34.58
CA ASN A 587 -8.69 -53.40 -35.49
C ASN A 587 -7.91 -53.45 -36.81
N GLU A 588 -7.55 -52.29 -37.40
CA GLU A 588 -6.63 -52.24 -38.55
C GLU A 588 -5.25 -52.83 -38.24
N LEU A 589 -4.68 -52.48 -37.09
CA LEU A 589 -3.36 -52.95 -36.66
C LEU A 589 -3.37 -54.44 -36.35
N ASN A 590 -4.44 -54.96 -35.72
CA ASN A 590 -4.63 -56.39 -35.51
C ASN A 590 -4.70 -57.15 -36.85
N LEU A 591 -5.49 -56.66 -37.81
CA LEU A 591 -5.57 -57.26 -39.15
C LEU A 591 -4.24 -57.15 -39.94
N PHE A 592 -3.45 -56.10 -39.71
CA PHE A 592 -2.09 -55.99 -40.28
C PHE A 592 -1.12 -56.98 -39.64
N ASN A 593 -1.19 -57.16 -38.31
CA ASN A 593 -0.39 -58.14 -37.58
C ASN A 593 -0.73 -59.56 -38.02
N GLU A 594 -2.01 -59.92 -38.11
CA GLU A 594 -2.46 -61.24 -38.60
C GLU A 594 -1.94 -61.55 -40.02
N LYS A 595 -1.98 -60.56 -40.92
CA LYS A 595 -1.43 -60.70 -42.28
C LYS A 595 0.09 -60.89 -42.27
N SER A 596 0.80 -60.06 -41.49
CA SER A 596 2.26 -60.15 -41.33
C SER A 596 2.68 -61.51 -40.75
N ASP A 597 1.89 -62.05 -39.82
CA ASP A 597 2.10 -63.33 -39.17
C ASP A 597 1.81 -64.52 -40.11
N GLN A 598 0.85 -64.38 -41.03
CA GLN A 598 0.63 -65.32 -42.14
C GLN A 598 1.76 -65.27 -43.19
N GLU A 599 2.27 -64.09 -43.53
CA GLU A 599 3.44 -63.94 -44.42
C GLU A 599 4.71 -64.52 -43.78
N LEU A 600 4.92 -64.30 -42.48
CA LEU A 600 6.01 -64.91 -41.71
C LEU A 600 5.92 -66.44 -41.67
N LYS A 601 4.70 -67.01 -41.55
CA LYS A 601 4.47 -68.46 -41.63
C LYS A 601 4.81 -69.01 -43.02
N LYS A 602 4.41 -68.32 -44.10
CA LYS A 602 4.78 -68.68 -45.49
C LYS A 602 6.29 -68.59 -45.72
N ALA A 603 6.95 -67.52 -45.28
CA ALA A 603 8.40 -67.36 -45.40
C ALA A 603 9.19 -68.43 -44.62
N LYS A 604 8.67 -68.88 -43.46
CA LYS A 604 9.23 -70.01 -42.71
C LYS A 604 9.11 -71.34 -43.47
N ALA A 605 7.97 -71.61 -44.13
CA ALA A 605 7.78 -72.79 -44.97
C ALA A 605 8.74 -72.78 -46.18
N ILE A 606 8.80 -71.68 -46.94
CA ILE A 606 9.70 -71.53 -48.09
C ILE A 606 11.18 -71.69 -47.68
N LYS A 607 11.57 -71.20 -46.49
CA LYS A 607 12.91 -71.44 -45.94
C LYS A 607 13.16 -72.93 -45.66
N GLN A 608 12.17 -73.67 -45.18
CA GLN A 608 12.29 -75.12 -44.94
C GLN A 608 12.36 -75.90 -46.26
N GLU A 609 11.59 -75.50 -47.27
CA GLU A 609 11.61 -76.07 -48.63
C GLU A 609 12.99 -75.87 -49.28
N MET A 610 13.50 -74.62 -49.36
CA MET A 610 14.84 -74.35 -49.90
C MET A 610 15.96 -75.03 -49.10
N MET A 611 15.79 -75.27 -47.80
CA MET A 611 16.75 -76.03 -47.00
C MET A 611 16.73 -77.53 -47.34
N ILE A 612 15.59 -78.09 -47.77
CA ILE A 612 15.50 -79.45 -48.28
C ILE A 612 16.15 -79.53 -49.67
N GLU A 613 15.91 -78.55 -50.54
CA GLU A 613 16.52 -78.45 -51.87
C GLU A 613 18.05 -78.30 -51.81
N ASP A 614 18.58 -77.43 -50.95
CA ASP A 614 20.03 -77.28 -50.70
C ASP A 614 20.67 -78.60 -50.22
N ASN A 615 19.99 -79.35 -49.34
CA ASN A 615 20.47 -80.67 -48.92
C ASN A 615 20.40 -81.71 -50.05
N LEU A 616 19.38 -81.65 -50.93
CA LEU A 616 19.28 -82.52 -52.12
C LEU A 616 20.41 -82.22 -53.11
N LEU A 617 20.64 -80.95 -53.44
CA LEU A 617 21.72 -80.50 -54.31
C LEU A 617 23.11 -80.86 -53.74
N LYS A 618 23.30 -80.82 -52.42
CA LYS A 618 24.52 -81.30 -51.75
C LYS A 618 24.72 -82.81 -51.88
N LEU A 619 23.65 -83.61 -51.93
CA LEU A 619 23.74 -85.05 -52.20
C LEU A 619 24.05 -85.32 -53.67
N GLU A 620 23.51 -84.55 -54.61
CA GLU A 620 23.81 -84.66 -56.03
C GLU A 620 25.24 -84.21 -56.36
N LEU A 621 25.71 -83.11 -55.77
CA LEU A 621 27.09 -82.64 -55.89
C LEU A 621 28.08 -83.71 -55.38
N LYS A 622 27.79 -84.36 -54.25
CA LYS A 622 28.59 -85.48 -53.75
C LYS A 622 28.61 -86.65 -54.75
N ARG A 623 27.46 -87.09 -55.26
CA ARG A 623 27.38 -88.15 -56.28
C ARG A 623 28.20 -87.81 -57.54
N LEU A 624 28.17 -86.55 -57.99
CA LEU A 624 28.96 -86.08 -59.13
C LEU A 624 30.46 -86.03 -58.80
N GLN A 625 30.83 -85.60 -57.59
CA GLN A 625 32.21 -85.61 -57.10
C GLN A 625 32.78 -87.04 -57.01
N ASP A 626 32.02 -87.98 -56.42
CA ASP A 626 32.38 -89.39 -56.38
C ASP A 626 32.52 -89.98 -57.79
N THR A 627 31.62 -89.61 -58.71
CA THR A 627 31.68 -90.01 -60.12
C THR A 627 32.92 -89.43 -60.82
N LEU A 628 33.33 -88.20 -60.50
CA LEU A 628 34.54 -87.58 -61.01
C LEU A 628 35.81 -88.27 -60.48
N CYS A 629 35.89 -88.58 -59.18
CA CYS A 629 36.99 -89.34 -58.59
C CYS A 629 37.14 -90.72 -59.26
N ASN A 630 36.03 -91.44 -59.44
CA ASN A 630 35.96 -92.71 -60.17
C ASN A 630 36.37 -92.59 -61.66
N LYS A 631 36.38 -91.38 -62.24
CA LYS A 631 36.86 -91.11 -63.61
C LYS A 631 38.34 -90.73 -63.61
N THR A 632 38.82 -89.93 -62.65
CA THR A 632 40.25 -89.59 -62.53
C THR A 632 41.11 -90.81 -62.21
N GLU A 633 40.63 -91.73 -61.38
CA GLU A 633 41.30 -93.03 -61.14
C GLU A 633 41.42 -93.87 -62.42
N LYS A 634 40.39 -93.84 -63.28
CA LYS A 634 40.38 -94.54 -64.57
C LYS A 634 41.31 -93.88 -65.59
N VAL A 635 41.47 -92.56 -65.57
CA VAL A 635 42.49 -91.87 -66.38
C VAL A 635 43.89 -92.23 -65.88
N LEU A 636 44.15 -92.13 -64.57
CA LEU A 636 45.47 -92.39 -63.99
C LEU A 636 45.93 -93.85 -64.20
N THR A 637 45.02 -94.82 -64.14
CA THR A 637 45.33 -96.22 -64.47
C THR A 637 45.61 -96.44 -65.96
N LEU A 638 44.91 -95.76 -66.87
CA LEU A 638 45.22 -95.78 -68.31
C LEU A 638 46.55 -95.07 -68.63
N GLU A 639 46.89 -93.97 -67.95
CA GLU A 639 48.18 -93.31 -68.10
C GLU A 639 49.34 -94.19 -67.60
N LYS A 640 49.16 -94.92 -66.50
CA LYS A 640 50.12 -95.91 -66.03
C LYS A 640 50.37 -97.00 -67.07
N GLN A 641 49.31 -97.57 -67.66
CA GLN A 641 49.42 -98.56 -68.73
C GLN A 641 50.13 -98.00 -69.98
N LYS A 642 49.83 -96.75 -70.37
CA LYS A 642 50.50 -96.04 -71.47
C LYS A 642 52.00 -95.86 -71.21
N LEU A 643 52.40 -95.53 -69.98
CA LEU A 643 53.81 -95.40 -69.59
C LEU A 643 54.53 -96.76 -69.60
N GLU A 644 53.88 -97.83 -69.14
CA GLU A 644 54.41 -99.20 -69.21
C GLU A 644 54.63 -99.67 -70.65
N ILE A 645 53.68 -99.41 -71.55
CA ILE A 645 53.81 -99.69 -72.99
C ILE A 645 54.94 -98.85 -73.62
N ASN A 646 55.02 -97.56 -73.32
CA ASN A 646 56.09 -96.69 -73.84
C ASN A 646 57.48 -97.15 -73.38
N LYS A 647 57.62 -97.65 -72.15
CA LYS A 647 58.86 -98.23 -71.63
C LYS A 647 59.26 -99.48 -72.40
N ALA A 648 58.32 -100.41 -72.62
CA ALA A 648 58.56 -101.62 -73.40
C ALA A 648 58.93 -101.32 -74.87
N ILE A 649 58.32 -100.29 -75.48
CA ILE A 649 58.71 -99.81 -76.81
C ILE A 649 60.14 -99.26 -76.80
N ALA A 650 60.50 -98.43 -75.82
CA ALA A 650 61.86 -97.88 -75.70
C ALA A 650 62.92 -98.99 -75.57
N GLU A 651 62.68 -99.97 -74.70
CA GLU A 651 63.53 -101.16 -74.52
C GLU A 651 63.73 -101.93 -75.84
N ARG A 652 62.63 -102.21 -76.57
CA ARG A 652 62.69 -102.83 -77.90
C ARG A 652 63.45 -101.99 -78.93
N THR A 653 63.35 -100.66 -78.89
CA THR A 653 64.14 -99.82 -79.82
C THR A 653 65.63 -99.85 -79.50
N GLU A 654 66.03 -100.01 -78.24
CA GLU A 654 67.44 -100.11 -77.87
C GLU A 654 68.02 -101.49 -78.22
N GLU A 655 67.28 -102.59 -78.03
CA GLU A 655 67.62 -103.91 -78.57
C GLU A 655 67.94 -103.83 -80.08
N ILE A 656 67.06 -103.18 -80.86
CA ILE A 656 67.21 -103.01 -82.31
C ILE A 656 68.45 -102.16 -82.64
N LYS A 657 68.76 -101.11 -81.87
CA LYS A 657 70.00 -100.33 -82.05
C LYS A 657 71.25 -101.18 -81.79
N VAL A 658 71.26 -102.01 -80.74
CA VAL A 658 72.38 -102.91 -80.43
C VAL A 658 72.58 -103.94 -81.55
N HIS A 659 71.50 -104.55 -82.04
CA HIS A 659 71.56 -105.45 -83.20
C HIS A 659 72.06 -104.73 -84.47
N LYS A 660 71.62 -103.50 -84.73
CA LYS A 660 72.14 -102.71 -85.85
C LYS A 660 73.63 -102.40 -85.69
N ALA A 661 74.08 -101.97 -84.51
CA ALA A 661 75.49 -101.68 -84.23
C ALA A 661 76.40 -102.91 -84.37
N MET A 662 75.87 -104.12 -84.11
CA MET A 662 76.54 -105.39 -84.38
C MET A 662 76.70 -105.67 -85.88
N LEU A 663 75.67 -105.41 -86.69
CA LEU A 663 75.75 -105.52 -88.15
C LEU A 663 76.71 -104.47 -88.73
N ASP A 664 76.65 -103.23 -88.24
CA ASP A 664 77.56 -102.15 -88.61
C ASP A 664 79.02 -102.42 -88.17
N SER A 665 79.28 -103.34 -87.22
CA SER A 665 80.64 -103.79 -86.88
C SER A 665 81.10 -104.98 -87.73
N GLN A 666 80.21 -105.92 -88.07
CA GLN A 666 80.49 -106.98 -89.05
C GLN A 666 80.82 -106.41 -90.43
N ILE A 667 80.07 -105.41 -90.91
CA ILE A 667 80.37 -104.71 -92.17
C ILE A 667 81.77 -104.07 -92.11
N ARG A 668 82.13 -103.43 -91.00
CA ARG A 668 83.47 -102.85 -90.80
C ARG A 668 84.60 -103.89 -90.78
N LEU A 669 84.35 -105.10 -90.28
CA LEU A 669 85.32 -106.20 -90.35
C LEU A 669 85.52 -106.68 -91.79
N VAL A 670 84.43 -106.84 -92.56
CA VAL A 670 84.51 -107.20 -94.00
C VAL A 670 85.17 -106.09 -94.83
N ASP A 671 84.92 -104.81 -94.52
CA ASP A 671 85.65 -103.67 -95.09
C ASP A 671 87.15 -103.73 -94.75
N GLN A 672 87.52 -104.09 -93.52
CA GLN A 672 88.93 -104.27 -93.12
C GLN A 672 89.59 -105.46 -93.81
N GLU A 673 88.86 -106.54 -94.11
CA GLU A 673 89.38 -107.65 -94.90
C GLU A 673 89.55 -107.27 -96.39
N ARG A 674 88.60 -106.52 -96.97
CA ARG A 674 88.77 -105.94 -98.31
C ARG A 674 89.97 -104.98 -98.35
N GLN A 675 90.14 -104.14 -97.33
CA GLN A 675 91.30 -103.25 -97.19
C GLN A 675 92.61 -104.05 -97.02
N ARG A 676 92.62 -105.16 -96.29
CA ARG A 676 93.79 -106.04 -96.14
C ARG A 676 94.20 -106.67 -97.48
N ILE A 677 93.25 -107.22 -98.22
CA ILE A 677 93.50 -107.77 -99.57
C ILE A 677 93.98 -106.65 -100.53
N SER A 678 93.41 -105.44 -100.41
CA SER A 678 93.86 -104.27 -101.18
C SER A 678 95.27 -103.83 -100.79
N ALA A 679 95.63 -103.92 -99.51
CA ALA A 679 96.96 -103.62 -99.00
C ALA A 679 97.98 -104.68 -99.45
N GLU A 680 97.64 -105.97 -99.44
CA GLU A 680 98.49 -107.03 -99.98
C GLU A 680 98.74 -106.84 -101.49
N PHE A 681 97.72 -106.44 -102.25
CA PHE A 681 97.87 -106.04 -103.66
C PHE A 681 98.78 -104.80 -103.81
N GLN A 682 98.55 -103.77 -103.00
CA GLN A 682 99.40 -102.57 -102.96
C GLN A 682 100.84 -102.88 -102.52
N ASP A 683 101.09 -103.91 -101.73
CA ASP A 683 102.44 -104.28 -101.29
C ASP A 683 103.17 -105.18 -102.30
N ARG A 684 102.44 -105.90 -103.18
CA ARG A 684 103.01 -106.45 -104.42
C ARG A 684 103.46 -105.33 -105.36
N LEU A 685 102.65 -104.28 -105.51
CA LEU A 685 103.02 -103.04 -106.19
C LEU A 685 104.19 -102.33 -105.50
N SER A 686 104.19 -102.20 -104.17
CA SER A 686 105.26 -101.54 -103.42
C SER A 686 106.58 -102.31 -103.52
N LYS A 687 106.55 -103.64 -103.71
CA LYS A 687 107.73 -104.46 -104.01
C LYS A 687 108.37 -104.07 -105.35
N ILE A 688 107.55 -103.76 -106.36
CA ILE A 688 107.98 -103.29 -107.68
C ILE A 688 108.52 -101.85 -107.55
N ASP A 689 107.78 -100.97 -106.88
CA ASP A 689 108.19 -99.57 -106.68
C ASP A 689 109.43 -99.41 -105.79
N LYS A 690 109.67 -100.31 -104.83
CA LYS A 690 110.92 -100.33 -104.03
C LYS A 690 112.13 -100.84 -104.83
N LEU A 691 111.93 -101.55 -105.94
CA LEU A 691 112.99 -101.81 -106.92
C LEU A 691 113.25 -100.56 -107.79
N ARG A 692 112.23 -99.72 -108.05
CA ARG A 692 112.38 -98.43 -108.75
C ARG A 692 113.05 -97.36 -107.88
N CYS A 693 112.53 -97.04 -106.69
CA CYS A 693 113.04 -95.91 -105.91
C CYS A 693 114.39 -96.21 -105.19
N ARG A 694 114.83 -97.48 -105.15
CA ARG A 694 116.22 -97.83 -104.78
C ARG A 694 117.24 -97.42 -105.87
N TYR A 695 116.76 -97.07 -107.06
CA TYR A 695 117.50 -96.45 -108.15
C TYR A 695 117.58 -94.90 -107.99
N GLU A 696 117.06 -94.29 -106.90
CA GLU A 696 116.55 -92.88 -106.94
C GLU A 696 116.70 -91.92 -105.69
N VAL A 697 116.63 -92.34 -104.40
CA VAL A 697 116.06 -91.50 -103.26
C VAL A 697 116.84 -90.46 -102.38
N LEU A 698 116.13 -89.33 -101.91
CA LEU A 698 116.58 -88.16 -101.00
C LEU A 698 115.79 -87.05 -100.05
N THR A 699 114.48 -86.54 -100.02
CA THR A 699 114.05 -85.11 -99.50
C THR A 699 112.96 -84.76 -98.31
N VAL A 700 112.60 -83.45 -97.92
CA VAL A 700 111.82 -82.89 -96.66
C VAL A 700 110.98 -81.48 -96.67
N VAL A 701 110.20 -80.97 -95.60
CA VAL A 701 109.29 -79.68 -95.50
C VAL A 701 108.79 -79.01 -94.08
N MET A 702 107.94 -77.89 -93.94
CA MET A 702 107.51 -76.95 -92.75
C MET A 702 106.10 -76.10 -92.85
N MET A 703 105.38 -75.18 -92.04
CA MET A 703 105.17 -74.48 -90.63
C MET A 703 103.82 -73.53 -90.42
N PRO A 704 103.40 -72.82 -89.25
CA PRO A 704 101.97 -72.33 -88.83
C PRO A 704 101.53 -70.80 -88.26
N PRO A 705 100.61 -70.40 -87.22
CA PRO A 705 99.46 -69.31 -87.21
C PRO A 705 99.07 -68.27 -85.96
N GLU A 706 97.77 -67.74 -85.70
CA GLU A 706 96.99 -66.93 -84.56
C GLU A 706 96.62 -65.32 -84.59
N GLY A 707 95.70 -64.46 -83.90
CA GLY A 707 94.56 -64.22 -82.83
C GLY A 707 94.01 -62.65 -82.69
N GLU A 708 93.10 -61.89 -81.88
CA GLU A 708 91.94 -61.83 -80.81
C GLU A 708 91.25 -60.35 -80.40
N GLU A 709 90.03 -60.09 -79.72
CA GLU A 709 89.37 -58.71 -79.20
C GLU A 709 88.32 -58.58 -77.91
N GLU A 710 87.37 -57.65 -77.38
CA GLU A 710 86.51 -56.32 -77.53
C GLU A 710 85.87 -55.51 -76.19
N LYS A 711 84.79 -54.57 -76.12
CA LYS A 711 84.43 -53.39 -75.09
C LYS A 711 82.89 -52.90 -74.63
N THR A 712 82.50 -51.71 -73.94
CA THR A 712 81.08 -51.27 -73.30
C THR A 712 80.62 -49.74 -72.79
N GLN A 713 79.37 -49.34 -72.19
CA GLN A 713 78.71 -47.89 -71.89
C GLN A 713 77.37 -47.58 -70.93
N THR A 714 76.94 -46.34 -70.32
CA THR A 714 75.54 -45.85 -69.65
C THR A 714 75.26 -44.39 -68.86
N TYR A 715 74.01 -43.73 -68.58
CA TYR A 715 73.65 -42.49 -67.61
C TYR A 715 72.19 -41.94 -67.09
N TYR A 716 70.97 -42.10 -67.66
CA TYR A 716 69.71 -41.22 -67.59
C TYR A 716 69.06 -40.46 -66.35
N VAL A 717 69.51 -40.49 -65.09
CA VAL A 717 68.68 -40.01 -63.92
C VAL A 717 68.47 -38.48 -63.79
N ILE A 718 69.38 -37.66 -64.33
CA ILE A 718 69.61 -36.28 -63.83
C ILE A 718 68.64 -35.20 -64.36
N LYS A 719 67.77 -35.50 -65.33
CA LYS A 719 66.85 -34.51 -65.93
C LYS A 719 65.78 -33.97 -64.96
N ALA A 720 65.45 -34.69 -63.89
CA ALA A 720 64.40 -34.31 -62.94
C ALA A 720 64.78 -33.15 -61.98
N ALA A 721 66.04 -32.68 -61.99
CA ALA A 721 66.52 -31.70 -61.01
C ALA A 721 66.17 -30.24 -61.33
N GLN A 722 65.88 -29.89 -62.59
CA GLN A 722 65.96 -28.51 -63.07
C GLN A 722 64.69 -27.67 -62.87
N GLU A 723 63.49 -28.28 -62.85
CA GLU A 723 62.22 -27.52 -62.75
C GLU A 723 62.03 -26.83 -61.39
N LYS A 724 62.76 -27.26 -60.35
CA LYS A 724 62.69 -26.67 -59.00
C LYS A 724 63.29 -25.27 -58.92
N GLU A 725 64.19 -24.90 -59.83
CA GLU A 725 64.90 -23.60 -59.80
C GLU A 725 64.05 -22.43 -60.32
N ALA A 726 63.04 -22.71 -61.15
CA ALA A 726 62.23 -21.67 -61.78
C ALA A 726 61.39 -20.85 -60.78
N LEU A 727 60.78 -21.52 -59.80
CA LEU A 727 59.88 -20.93 -58.80
C LEU A 727 60.56 -20.01 -57.77
N GLN A 728 61.90 -19.95 -57.75
CA GLN A 728 62.61 -19.13 -56.77
C GLN A 728 62.80 -17.67 -57.22
N ARG A 729 62.69 -17.37 -58.52
CA ARG A 729 62.94 -16.02 -59.07
C ARG A 729 61.75 -15.05 -58.97
N GLU A 730 60.55 -15.56 -58.70
CA GLU A 730 59.35 -14.71 -58.49
C GLU A 730 59.31 -14.07 -57.09
N GLY A 731 60.19 -14.46 -56.17
CA GLY A 731 60.32 -13.85 -54.84
C GLY A 731 61.02 -12.49 -54.87
N ASP A 732 62.18 -12.43 -55.54
CA ASP A 732 63.10 -11.28 -55.49
C ASP A 732 62.46 -9.97 -56.03
N ASP A 733 61.53 -10.07 -56.98
CA ASP A 733 60.80 -8.95 -57.60
C ASP A 733 59.77 -8.26 -56.66
N LEU A 734 59.48 -8.85 -55.50
CA LEU A 734 58.61 -8.25 -54.48
C LEU A 734 59.39 -7.36 -53.52
N ASP A 735 60.55 -7.82 -53.03
CA ASP A 735 61.39 -7.05 -52.10
C ASP A 735 61.90 -5.74 -52.72
N ALA A 736 62.17 -5.73 -54.03
CA ALA A 736 62.56 -4.53 -54.78
C ALA A 736 61.53 -3.38 -54.74
N LYS A 737 60.28 -3.63 -54.30
CA LYS A 737 59.26 -2.59 -54.10
C LYS A 737 59.30 -1.96 -52.71
N ILE A 738 59.81 -2.66 -51.70
CA ILE A 738 59.81 -2.22 -50.30
C ILE A 738 60.75 -1.01 -50.11
N CYS A 739 61.98 -1.10 -50.63
CA CYS A 739 63.00 -0.06 -50.46
C CYS A 739 62.68 1.31 -51.10
N LYS A 740 61.61 1.43 -51.90
CA LYS A 740 61.15 2.73 -52.40
C LYS A 740 60.35 3.51 -51.35
N ALA A 741 59.49 2.83 -50.58
CA ALA A 741 58.68 3.47 -49.54
C ALA A 741 59.54 4.01 -48.39
N GLU A 742 60.64 3.32 -48.06
CA GLU A 742 61.55 3.71 -46.98
C GLU A 742 62.22 5.07 -47.20
N ASN A 743 62.45 5.46 -48.47
CA ASN A 743 63.08 6.73 -48.82
C ASN A 743 62.13 7.94 -48.66
N GLU A 744 60.82 7.76 -48.79
CA GLU A 744 59.84 8.85 -48.66
C GLU A 744 59.65 9.28 -47.19
N ILE A 745 59.85 8.35 -46.25
CA ILE A 745 59.73 8.60 -44.79
C ILE A 745 60.81 9.60 -44.32
N VAL A 746 62.05 9.47 -44.80
CA VAL A 746 63.20 10.29 -44.40
C VAL A 746 63.04 11.77 -44.79
N ALA A 747 62.26 12.07 -45.83
CA ALA A 747 61.97 13.44 -46.23
C ALA A 747 61.12 14.21 -45.19
N LEU A 748 60.16 13.52 -44.55
CA LEU A 748 59.20 14.12 -43.63
C LEU A 748 59.81 14.48 -42.26
N GLU A 749 60.81 13.73 -41.79
CA GLU A 749 61.48 14.01 -40.51
C GLU A 749 62.22 15.36 -40.50
N ASN A 750 62.81 15.76 -41.63
CA ASN A 750 63.59 17.00 -41.71
C ASN A 750 62.72 18.27 -41.54
N THR A 751 61.51 18.28 -42.10
CA THR A 751 60.53 19.36 -41.88
C THR A 751 60.13 19.53 -40.42
N LEU A 752 60.03 18.42 -39.67
CA LEU A 752 59.66 18.42 -38.25
C LEU A 752 60.75 19.05 -37.36
N ARG A 753 62.01 19.05 -37.83
CA ARG A 753 63.18 19.53 -37.08
C ARG A 753 63.25 21.06 -36.98
N ILE A 754 62.84 21.78 -38.03
CA ILE A 754 62.83 23.25 -38.05
C ILE A 754 61.76 23.80 -37.10
N LEU A 755 60.55 23.23 -37.14
CA LEU A 755 59.41 23.61 -36.29
C LEU A 755 59.74 23.54 -34.79
N ASN A 756 60.54 22.54 -34.38
CA ASN A 756 60.94 22.38 -32.98
C ASN A 756 61.89 23.47 -32.47
N ASN A 757 62.62 24.18 -33.34
CA ASN A 757 63.64 25.14 -32.91
C ASN A 757 63.06 26.53 -32.62
N CYS A 758 62.10 27.01 -33.42
CA CYS A 758 61.34 28.23 -33.10
C CYS A 758 60.56 28.08 -31.78
N ASN A 759 59.99 26.89 -31.55
CA ASN A 759 59.38 26.49 -30.26
C ASN A 759 60.36 26.50 -29.07
N SER A 760 61.68 26.53 -29.30
CA SER A 760 62.69 26.60 -28.24
C SER A 760 62.93 28.05 -27.79
N ASN A 761 63.12 28.98 -28.73
CA ASN A 761 63.31 30.39 -28.39
C ASN A 761 62.04 31.03 -27.78
N TYR A 762 60.85 30.65 -28.26
CA TYR A 762 59.59 31.11 -27.68
C TYR A 762 59.48 30.76 -26.18
N ARG A 763 59.97 29.58 -25.76
CA ARG A 763 60.00 29.18 -24.34
C ARG A 763 60.90 30.04 -23.45
N ASN A 764 61.92 30.71 -24.00
CA ASN A 764 62.81 31.55 -23.20
C ASN A 764 62.22 32.93 -22.87
N SER A 765 61.21 33.38 -23.62
CA SER A 765 60.44 34.61 -23.31
C SER A 765 59.40 34.44 -22.20
N PHE A 766 59.10 33.19 -21.79
CA PHE A 766 58.14 32.86 -20.72
C PHE A 766 58.81 32.46 -19.40
N LYS A 767 59.89 33.17 -19.01
CA LYS A 767 60.35 33.20 -17.62
C LYS A 767 59.70 34.38 -16.92
N GLU A 768 58.89 34.11 -15.91
CA GLU A 768 58.21 35.14 -15.10
C GLU A 768 59.20 36.09 -14.43
N VAL A 769 58.71 37.29 -14.11
CA VAL A 769 59.52 38.45 -13.69
C VAL A 769 60.23 38.19 -12.36
N THR A 770 61.47 38.69 -12.26
CA THR A 770 62.35 38.58 -11.09
C THR A 770 61.79 39.24 -9.83
N GLU A 771 62.26 38.79 -8.65
CA GLU A 771 61.73 39.03 -7.30
C GLU A 771 61.75 40.48 -6.76
N THR A 772 61.77 41.50 -7.62
CA THR A 772 61.83 42.93 -7.28
C THR A 772 60.84 43.78 -8.09
N SER A 773 59.59 43.31 -8.21
CA SER A 773 58.45 44.02 -8.84
C SER A 773 57.38 44.34 -7.77
N GLU A 774 56.58 45.40 -7.97
CA GLU A 774 55.49 45.79 -7.05
C GLU A 774 54.47 44.65 -6.84
N GLU A 775 54.32 43.77 -7.84
CA GLU A 775 53.49 42.56 -7.82
C GLU A 775 53.85 41.58 -6.68
N TYR A 776 55.09 41.59 -6.18
CA TYR A 776 55.49 40.74 -5.05
C TYR A 776 54.97 41.28 -3.71
N GLU A 777 54.84 42.60 -3.55
CA GLU A 777 54.16 43.19 -2.38
C GLU A 777 52.65 43.03 -2.48
N GLU A 778 52.06 43.10 -3.67
CA GLU A 778 50.65 42.76 -3.85
C GLU A 778 50.39 41.27 -3.60
N LYS A 779 51.27 40.36 -4.03
CA LYS A 779 51.24 38.95 -3.62
C LYS A 779 51.29 38.81 -2.10
N LEU A 780 52.16 39.56 -1.41
CA LEU A 780 52.24 39.50 0.06
C LEU A 780 50.94 40.00 0.73
N LYS A 781 50.34 41.09 0.21
CA LYS A 781 49.03 41.61 0.65
C LYS A 781 47.90 40.62 0.36
N LEU A 782 47.89 39.97 -0.80
CA LEU A 782 46.96 38.90 -1.15
C LEU A 782 47.17 37.64 -0.29
N GLU A 783 48.39 37.37 0.19
CA GLU A 783 48.65 36.35 1.21
C GLU A 783 48.19 36.78 2.62
N GLU A 784 48.19 38.07 2.95
CA GLU A 784 47.57 38.62 4.16
C GLU A 784 46.03 38.56 4.09
N GLU A 785 45.44 38.92 2.95
CA GLU A 785 44.00 38.81 2.70
C GLU A 785 43.55 37.35 2.65
N LYS A 786 44.37 36.44 2.09
CA LYS A 786 44.18 34.99 2.18
C LYS A 786 44.25 34.53 3.63
N ARG A 787 45.19 35.02 4.45
CA ARG A 787 45.23 34.73 5.90
C ARG A 787 43.96 35.24 6.60
N ALA A 788 43.48 36.45 6.28
CA ALA A 788 42.23 36.99 6.82
C ALA A 788 40.99 36.22 6.32
N ALA A 789 41.01 35.69 5.09
CA ALA A 789 39.98 34.83 4.53
C ALA A 789 39.99 33.44 5.18
N ASP A 790 41.17 32.87 5.42
CA ASP A 790 41.37 31.64 6.20
C ASP A 790 40.92 31.82 7.65
N GLU A 791 41.10 33.00 8.25
CA GLU A 791 40.58 33.30 9.59
C GLU A 791 39.07 33.50 9.62
N LYS A 792 38.50 34.18 8.61
CA LYS A 792 37.04 34.23 8.38
C LYS A 792 36.48 32.82 8.14
N TYR A 793 37.21 31.93 7.44
CA TYR A 793 36.85 30.53 7.25
C TYR A 793 36.99 29.71 8.54
N ARG A 794 38.06 29.87 9.32
CA ARG A 794 38.19 29.28 10.68
C ARG A 794 37.11 29.77 11.64
N TYR A 795 36.66 31.02 11.49
CA TYR A 795 35.53 31.57 12.25
C TYR A 795 34.20 30.98 11.77
N LYS A 796 33.97 30.85 10.46
CA LYS A 796 32.79 30.16 9.92
C LYS A 796 32.78 28.66 10.27
N ARG A 797 33.94 28.00 10.34
CA ARG A 797 34.09 26.61 10.79
C ARG A 797 33.88 26.47 12.30
N ARG A 798 34.16 27.52 13.09
CA ARG A 798 33.72 27.63 14.49
C ARG A 798 32.22 27.85 14.59
N GLN A 799 31.61 28.78 13.83
CA GLN A 799 30.15 28.92 13.77
C GLN A 799 29.45 27.63 13.33
N ILE A 800 30.03 26.84 12.42
CA ILE A 800 29.50 25.52 12.04
C ILE A 800 29.58 24.53 13.21
N LYS A 801 30.69 24.52 13.97
CA LYS A 801 30.77 23.71 15.21
C LYS A 801 29.79 24.18 16.26
N GLU A 802 29.70 25.48 16.54
CA GLU A 802 28.72 26.08 17.44
C GLU A 802 27.29 25.74 17.01
N LEU A 803 26.97 25.75 15.72
CA LEU A 803 25.67 25.33 15.20
C LEU A 803 25.44 23.81 15.28
N GLN A 804 26.48 22.98 15.14
CA GLN A 804 26.40 21.53 15.35
C GLN A 804 26.25 21.18 16.83
N GLU A 805 26.95 21.88 17.73
CA GLU A 805 26.83 21.75 19.18
C GLU A 805 25.48 22.28 19.66
N ASN A 806 24.96 23.36 19.07
CA ASN A 806 23.60 23.83 19.28
C ASN A 806 22.56 22.84 18.76
N LEU A 807 22.74 22.24 17.57
CA LEU A 807 21.87 21.16 17.09
C LEU A 807 21.89 19.96 18.03
N GLN A 808 23.06 19.47 18.44
CA GLN A 808 23.18 18.39 19.42
C GLN A 808 22.61 18.75 20.80
N SER A 809 22.67 20.03 21.21
CA SER A 809 22.03 20.49 22.45
C SER A 809 20.51 20.53 22.30
N MET A 810 19.99 20.92 21.13
CA MET A 810 18.56 20.92 20.82
C MET A 810 18.02 19.49 20.64
N GLU A 811 18.80 18.57 20.09
CA GLU A 811 18.53 17.13 20.07
C GLU A 811 18.49 16.58 21.50
N LYS A 812 19.48 16.86 22.34
CA LYS A 812 19.49 16.47 23.77
C LYS A 812 18.32 17.09 24.54
N ASN A 813 17.95 18.34 24.23
CA ASN A 813 16.78 19.00 24.82
C ASN A 813 15.47 18.35 24.34
N LEU A 814 15.39 17.92 23.08
CA LEU A 814 14.25 17.18 22.54
C LEU A 814 14.15 15.79 23.20
N ASP A 815 15.29 15.12 23.40
CA ASP A 815 15.41 13.85 24.13
C ASP A 815 14.97 13.99 25.61
N ILE A 816 15.32 15.12 26.25
CA ILE A 816 14.87 15.50 27.59
C ILE A 816 13.37 15.81 27.58
N LEU A 817 12.85 16.51 26.57
CA LEU A 817 11.42 16.81 26.42
C LEU A 817 10.60 15.53 26.18
N LEU A 818 11.11 14.55 25.42
CA LEU A 818 10.47 13.24 25.25
C LEU A 818 10.47 12.44 26.56
N LYS A 819 11.55 12.50 27.35
CA LYS A 819 11.62 11.90 28.69
C LYS A 819 10.69 12.60 29.68
N GLN A 820 10.54 13.92 29.59
CA GLN A 820 9.56 14.70 30.34
C GLN A 820 8.13 14.39 29.88
N GLU A 821 7.87 14.18 28.58
CA GLU A 821 6.57 13.76 28.09
C GLU A 821 6.22 12.35 28.62
N ALA A 822 7.16 11.41 28.58
CA ALA A 822 6.99 10.07 29.16
C ALA A 822 6.65 10.15 30.67
N LEU A 823 7.40 10.96 31.44
CA LEU A 823 7.11 11.23 32.84
C LEU A 823 5.75 11.91 33.05
N LEU A 824 5.35 12.87 32.21
CA LEU A 824 4.04 13.53 32.28
C LEU A 824 2.90 12.58 31.87
N GLN A 825 3.14 11.64 30.95
CA GLN A 825 2.20 10.56 30.63
C GLN A 825 2.08 9.54 31.78
N GLU A 826 3.17 9.25 32.48
CA GLU A 826 3.17 8.40 33.68
C GLU A 826 2.47 9.09 34.85
N GLN A 827 2.84 10.32 35.20
CA GLN A 827 2.12 11.17 36.15
C GLN A 827 0.65 11.33 35.76
N LYS A 828 0.30 11.43 34.47
CA LYS A 828 -1.10 11.44 34.02
C LYS A 828 -1.81 10.13 34.35
N LYS A 829 -1.18 8.96 34.19
CA LYS A 829 -1.73 7.66 34.61
C LYS A 829 -1.87 7.60 36.14
N GLU A 830 -0.88 8.08 36.90
CA GLU A 830 -0.94 8.17 38.37
C GLU A 830 -2.08 9.08 38.83
N LYS A 831 -2.16 10.32 38.32
CA LYS A 831 -3.24 11.27 38.63
C LYS A 831 -4.60 10.72 38.19
N GLN A 832 -4.67 9.97 37.09
CA GLN A 832 -5.90 9.30 36.65
C GLN A 832 -6.29 8.13 37.58
N ALA A 833 -5.33 7.37 38.11
CA ALA A 833 -5.56 6.37 39.15
C ALA A 833 -5.98 7.02 40.49
N VAL A 834 -5.37 8.14 40.88
CA VAL A 834 -5.77 8.94 42.03
C VAL A 834 -7.17 9.55 41.84
N ILE A 835 -7.55 9.98 40.64
CA ILE A 835 -8.92 10.41 40.33
C ILE A 835 -9.90 9.23 40.43
N LEU A 836 -9.54 8.04 39.97
CA LEU A 836 -10.37 6.84 40.16
C LEU A 836 -10.53 6.48 41.64
N GLN A 837 -9.47 6.58 42.44
CA GLN A 837 -9.52 6.37 43.88
C GLN A 837 -10.34 7.45 44.59
N LEU A 838 -10.13 8.74 44.29
CA LEU A 838 -10.92 9.83 44.85
C LEU A 838 -12.40 9.74 44.46
N ASN A 839 -12.73 9.30 43.24
CA ASN A 839 -14.11 9.03 42.85
C ASN A 839 -14.69 7.87 43.68
N LYS A 840 -13.94 6.79 43.88
CA LYS A 840 -14.34 5.68 44.77
C LYS A 840 -14.53 6.14 46.22
N ASP A 841 -13.64 6.97 46.74
CA ASP A 841 -13.73 7.56 48.06
C ASP A 841 -14.96 8.48 48.17
N ILE A 842 -15.26 9.28 47.14
CA ILE A 842 -16.48 10.09 47.06
C ILE A 842 -17.74 9.22 47.08
N GLU A 843 -17.80 8.14 46.29
CA GLU A 843 -18.92 7.17 46.36
C GLU A 843 -19.02 6.50 47.74
N GLU A 844 -17.91 6.23 48.42
CA GLU A 844 -17.89 5.72 49.80
C GLU A 844 -18.21 6.77 50.87
N GLN A 845 -18.11 8.07 50.55
CA GLN A 845 -18.49 9.18 51.43
C GLN A 845 -19.97 9.59 51.25
N LYS A 846 -20.56 9.46 50.06
CA LYS A 846 -22.00 9.72 49.84
C LYS A 846 -22.94 9.02 50.84
N PRO A 847 -22.85 7.71 51.12
CA PRO A 847 -23.73 7.06 52.10
C PRO A 847 -23.43 7.47 53.55
N LYS A 848 -22.21 7.96 53.84
CA LYS A 848 -21.86 8.53 55.15
C LYS A 848 -22.48 9.93 55.29
N LEU A 849 -22.38 10.77 54.26
CA LEU A 849 -23.02 12.08 54.17
C LEU A 849 -24.54 11.97 54.26
N GLU A 850 -25.17 11.03 53.52
CA GLU A 850 -26.60 10.75 53.64
C GLU A 850 -27.00 10.34 55.06
N ARG A 851 -26.21 9.50 55.73
CA ARG A 851 -26.47 9.08 57.11
C ARG A 851 -26.41 10.27 58.07
N VAL A 852 -25.41 11.13 57.91
CA VAL A 852 -25.27 12.38 58.68
C VAL A 852 -26.42 13.34 58.38
N LEU A 853 -26.77 13.60 57.13
CA LEU A 853 -27.92 14.44 56.76
C LEU A 853 -29.26 13.89 57.30
N LYS A 854 -29.45 12.57 57.25
CA LYS A 854 -30.62 11.90 57.85
C LYS A 854 -30.62 12.06 59.38
N GLN A 855 -29.46 12.05 60.04
CA GLN A 855 -29.31 12.27 61.49
C GLN A 855 -29.49 13.75 61.88
N CYS A 856 -28.88 14.71 61.17
CA CYS A 856 -29.12 16.14 61.33
C CYS A 856 -30.60 16.47 61.15
N SER A 857 -31.25 15.97 60.09
CA SER A 857 -32.69 16.18 59.88
C SER A 857 -33.57 15.57 60.97
N ARG A 858 -33.10 14.54 61.71
CA ARG A 858 -33.79 14.03 62.90
C ARG A 858 -33.61 15.00 64.07
N LEU A 859 -32.37 15.43 64.36
CA LEU A 859 -32.05 16.36 65.43
C LEU A 859 -32.74 17.74 65.25
N SER A 860 -32.79 18.29 64.03
CA SER A 860 -33.57 19.50 63.73
C SER A 860 -35.07 19.30 64.02
N ARG A 861 -35.66 18.19 63.58
CA ARG A 861 -37.07 17.85 63.90
C ARG A 861 -37.30 17.66 65.40
N GLU A 862 -36.32 17.12 66.12
CA GLU A 862 -36.36 16.92 67.57
C GLU A 862 -36.32 18.27 68.31
N ILE A 863 -35.41 19.18 67.93
CA ILE A 863 -35.33 20.57 68.42
C ILE A 863 -36.64 21.34 68.14
N GLN A 864 -37.17 21.27 66.90
CA GLN A 864 -38.44 21.89 66.53
C GLN A 864 -39.63 21.32 67.33
N SER A 865 -39.63 20.01 67.59
CA SER A 865 -40.69 19.35 68.38
C SER A 865 -40.67 19.78 69.86
N LEU A 866 -39.48 19.89 70.46
CA LEU A 866 -39.30 20.34 71.84
C LEU A 866 -39.72 21.81 72.02
N LYS A 867 -39.45 22.66 71.03
CA LYS A 867 -39.83 24.08 71.03
C LYS A 867 -41.21 24.40 70.43
N LYS A 868 -41.98 23.38 70.03
CA LYS A 868 -43.38 23.49 69.54
C LYS A 868 -43.63 24.60 68.51
N THR A 869 -42.66 24.86 67.64
CA THR A 869 -42.70 25.97 66.66
C THR A 869 -42.30 25.46 65.27
N LYS A 870 -42.91 26.03 64.21
CA LYS A 870 -42.73 25.61 62.80
C LYS A 870 -41.71 26.44 62.02
N THR A 871 -40.91 27.24 62.72
CA THR A 871 -39.95 28.20 62.15
C THR A 871 -38.59 27.98 62.79
N GLU A 872 -37.52 28.05 61.99
CA GLU A 872 -36.13 27.82 62.40
C GLU A 872 -35.81 28.38 63.79
N THR A 873 -35.50 27.49 64.72
CA THR A 873 -35.14 27.85 66.08
C THR A 873 -33.81 28.60 66.10
N GLN A 874 -33.56 29.35 67.17
CA GLN A 874 -32.34 30.17 67.29
C GLN A 874 -31.08 29.29 67.44
N GLU A 875 -31.26 28.07 67.97
CA GLU A 875 -30.26 27.01 68.06
C GLU A 875 -29.96 26.37 66.70
N GLU A 876 -30.96 26.13 65.85
CA GLU A 876 -30.72 25.68 64.47
C GLU A 876 -29.92 26.73 63.68
N ARG A 877 -30.31 28.01 63.77
CA ARG A 877 -29.56 29.10 63.15
C ARG A 877 -28.12 29.24 63.69
N ASP A 878 -27.85 28.95 64.96
CA ASP A 878 -26.47 28.92 65.48
C ASP A 878 -25.70 27.63 65.14
N ILE A 879 -26.38 26.48 65.00
CA ILE A 879 -25.80 25.26 64.44
C ILE A 879 -25.37 25.51 62.99
N ASP A 880 -26.20 26.16 62.17
CA ASP A 880 -25.86 26.52 60.80
C ASP A 880 -24.78 27.62 60.72
N LEU A 881 -24.78 28.60 61.64
CA LEU A 881 -23.69 29.59 61.73
C LEU A 881 -22.36 28.93 62.16
N ARG A 882 -22.39 27.92 63.04
CA ARG A 882 -21.22 27.11 63.38
C ARG A 882 -20.81 26.18 62.24
N ALA A 883 -21.75 25.61 61.49
CA ALA A 883 -21.48 24.81 60.30
C ALA A 883 -20.82 25.68 59.21
N LEU A 884 -21.34 26.88 58.94
CA LEU A 884 -20.74 27.86 58.02
C LEU A 884 -19.36 28.32 58.47
N LYS A 885 -19.17 28.63 59.77
CA LYS A 885 -17.85 28.97 60.33
C LYS A 885 -16.85 27.81 60.21
N ASN A 886 -17.29 26.58 60.43
CA ASN A 886 -16.44 25.39 60.28
C ASN A 886 -16.14 25.09 58.81
N PHE A 887 -17.12 25.19 57.91
CA PHE A 887 -16.94 25.05 56.46
C PHE A 887 -15.97 26.10 55.91
N ASN A 888 -16.08 27.36 56.35
CA ASN A 888 -15.16 28.44 56.00
C ASN A 888 -13.74 28.16 56.55
N LYS A 889 -13.61 27.68 57.80
CA LYS A 889 -12.32 27.19 58.34
C LYS A 889 -11.74 26.02 57.53
N THR A 890 -12.56 25.06 57.10
CA THR A 890 -12.12 23.93 56.28
C THR A 890 -11.68 24.38 54.89
N ILE A 891 -12.42 25.30 54.24
CA ILE A 891 -12.00 25.91 52.97
C ILE A 891 -10.69 26.67 53.14
N ASN A 892 -10.55 27.50 54.18
CA ASN A 892 -9.32 28.26 54.42
C ASN A 892 -8.13 27.33 54.72
N LYS A 893 -8.36 26.21 55.42
CA LYS A 893 -7.33 25.18 55.57
C LYS A 893 -6.97 24.55 54.23
N VAL A 894 -7.94 24.10 53.44
CA VAL A 894 -7.68 23.49 52.11
C VAL A 894 -6.99 24.49 51.17
N LEU A 895 -7.31 25.80 51.25
CA LEU A 895 -6.58 26.84 50.52
C LEU A 895 -5.12 26.90 50.96
N ALA A 896 -4.85 26.92 52.26
CA ALA A 896 -3.49 26.94 52.80
C ALA A 896 -2.71 25.66 52.46
N ASP A 897 -3.31 24.48 52.63
CA ASP A 897 -2.72 23.19 52.26
C ASP A 897 -2.37 23.15 50.75
N ILE A 898 -3.20 23.76 49.87
CA ILE A 898 -2.94 23.90 48.43
C ILE A 898 -1.81 24.90 48.14
N LEU A 899 -1.76 26.04 48.84
CA LEU A 899 -0.73 27.07 48.69
C LEU A 899 0.64 26.58 49.17
N GLU A 900 0.70 25.86 50.29
CA GLU A 900 1.92 25.24 50.82
C GLU A 900 2.45 24.15 49.88
N ALA A 901 1.57 23.36 49.26
CA ALA A 901 1.95 22.36 48.26
C ALA A 901 2.32 22.95 46.88
N ASN A 902 2.00 24.22 46.58
CA ASN A 902 2.20 24.86 45.28
C ASN A 902 2.63 26.33 45.43
N PRO A 903 3.85 26.61 45.95
CA PRO A 903 4.27 27.96 46.34
C PRO A 903 4.16 28.99 45.22
N ASP A 904 4.39 28.60 43.96
CA ASP A 904 4.31 29.48 42.78
C ASP A 904 2.92 30.14 42.61
N LEU A 905 1.85 29.40 42.95
CA LEU A 905 0.47 29.90 42.89
C LEU A 905 0.21 31.01 43.91
N THR A 906 0.98 31.08 45.00
CA THR A 906 0.80 32.05 46.09
C THR A 906 0.82 33.48 45.57
N THR A 907 1.75 33.83 44.69
CA THR A 907 1.85 35.20 44.14
C THR A 907 0.66 35.57 43.25
N SER A 908 0.06 34.58 42.58
CA SER A 908 -1.13 34.78 41.73
C SER A 908 -2.39 34.88 42.58
N PHE A 909 -2.53 34.02 43.59
CA PHE A 909 -3.64 34.09 44.55
C PHE A 909 -3.59 35.36 45.38
N GLN A 910 -2.42 35.80 45.86
CA GLN A 910 -2.25 37.10 46.53
C GLN A 910 -2.72 38.26 45.65
N LYS A 911 -2.36 38.29 44.35
CA LYS A 911 -2.83 39.32 43.41
C LYS A 911 -4.36 39.33 43.27
N TYR A 912 -4.99 38.17 43.06
CA TYR A 912 -6.45 38.11 42.94
C TYR A 912 -7.17 38.46 44.25
N PHE A 913 -6.66 38.01 45.41
CA PHE A 913 -7.23 38.34 46.72
C PHE A 913 -7.11 39.84 47.03
N HIS A 914 -5.95 40.46 46.78
CA HIS A 914 -5.78 41.91 46.85
C HIS A 914 -6.69 42.67 45.87
N GLN A 915 -6.92 42.15 44.66
CA GLN A 915 -7.80 42.78 43.67
C GLN A 915 -9.28 42.82 44.11
N PHE A 916 -9.68 41.98 45.08
CA PHE A 916 -11.00 41.98 45.71
C PHE A 916 -10.99 42.45 47.17
N ASN A 917 -9.89 43.05 47.66
CA ASN A 917 -9.71 43.47 49.06
C ASN A 917 -10.00 42.38 50.11
N LEU A 918 -9.66 41.14 49.79
CA LEU A 918 -9.67 40.01 50.72
C LEU A 918 -8.23 39.67 51.13
N GLU A 919 -8.01 39.38 52.40
CA GLU A 919 -6.73 38.85 52.87
C GLU A 919 -6.62 37.37 52.50
N LEU A 920 -5.47 36.94 51.99
CA LEU A 920 -5.25 35.53 51.68
C LEU A 920 -5.21 34.73 52.99
N PRO A 921 -5.95 33.61 53.13
CA PRO A 921 -6.05 32.86 54.38
C PRO A 921 -4.72 32.25 54.85
N THR A 922 -3.91 33.06 55.53
CA THR A 922 -2.72 32.61 56.24
C THR A 922 -3.20 31.86 57.46
N ILE A 923 -2.88 30.57 57.59
CA ILE A 923 -3.05 29.89 58.87
C ILE A 923 -2.12 30.57 59.85
N ALA A 924 -2.71 31.34 60.76
CA ALA A 924 -2.00 31.85 61.93
C ALA A 924 -1.56 30.64 62.76
N SER A 925 -0.33 30.19 62.53
CA SER A 925 0.33 29.21 63.38
C SER A 925 0.43 29.83 64.77
N VAL A 926 -0.45 29.40 65.67
CA VAL A 926 -0.41 29.77 67.08
C VAL A 926 0.80 29.07 67.70
N GLY A 927 1.96 29.69 67.52
CA GLY A 927 3.10 29.44 68.38
C GLY A 927 2.72 29.85 69.81
N GLY A 928 3.00 29.05 70.83
CA GLY A 928 3.61 27.73 70.81
C GLY A 928 4.19 27.42 72.19
N SER A 929 4.46 26.14 72.50
CA SER A 929 5.20 25.82 73.73
C SER A 929 5.83 24.42 73.73
N GLN A 930 7.15 24.44 73.89
CA GLN A 930 7.98 23.48 74.65
C GLN A 930 8.18 22.04 74.13
N SER A 931 9.46 21.65 74.17
CA SER A 931 9.98 20.27 74.33
C SER A 931 9.79 19.26 73.18
N SER A 932 10.83 18.50 72.78
CA SER A 932 12.23 18.54 73.23
C SER A 932 13.21 17.83 72.27
N ARG A 933 14.50 18.18 72.45
CA ARG A 933 15.73 17.44 72.11
C ARG A 933 16.08 17.14 70.65
N SER A 934 17.19 17.78 70.26
CA SER A 934 18.12 17.42 69.19
C SER A 934 18.73 16.01 69.38
N PRO A 935 19.40 15.43 68.35
CA PRO A 935 19.65 13.99 68.26
C PRO A 935 20.99 13.53 68.86
N SER A 936 21.11 12.22 69.10
CA SER A 936 22.40 11.54 69.29
C SER A 936 22.39 10.13 68.70
N THR A 937 23.43 9.84 67.92
CA THR A 937 23.76 8.56 67.29
C THR A 937 23.97 7.41 68.27
N GLN A 938 23.49 6.21 67.91
CA GLN A 938 24.17 4.88 67.92
C GLN A 938 23.06 3.83 67.68
N SER A 939 23.04 3.02 66.62
CA SER A 939 23.99 1.96 66.23
C SER A 939 24.29 0.97 67.36
N LEU A 940 23.72 -0.23 67.27
CA LEU A 940 24.35 -1.50 67.66
C LEU A 940 23.46 -2.66 67.15
N GLN A 941 24.10 -3.60 66.43
CA GLN A 941 24.02 -5.07 66.57
C GLN A 941 22.63 -5.70 66.78
N SER A 942 22.12 -6.53 65.85
CA SER A 942 22.46 -7.96 65.66
C SER A 942 22.06 -8.83 66.87
N SER A 943 21.55 -10.06 66.70
CA SER A 943 22.06 -11.08 65.77
C SER A 943 21.06 -12.23 65.54
N LEU A 944 21.16 -12.86 64.35
CA LEU A 944 21.17 -14.31 64.10
C LEU A 944 20.05 -15.24 64.65
N THR A 945 20.03 -16.47 64.08
CA THR A 945 19.16 -17.62 64.37
C THR A 945 17.69 -17.43 63.93
N SER A 946 17.06 -18.30 63.13
CA SER A 946 16.84 -19.76 63.20
C SER A 946 15.92 -20.16 64.37
N SER A 947 15.00 -21.13 64.27
CA SER A 947 14.74 -22.17 63.25
C SER A 947 13.22 -22.37 63.11
N ARG A 948 12.62 -22.67 61.95
CA ARG A 948 12.79 -23.82 61.05
C ARG A 948 12.28 -25.15 61.67
N SER A 949 11.51 -25.90 60.88
CA SER A 949 11.24 -27.35 60.99
C SER A 949 10.04 -27.83 61.82
N SER A 950 9.01 -28.27 61.11
CA SER A 950 8.72 -29.71 61.00
C SER A 950 8.18 -29.98 59.58
N ARG A 951 8.49 -31.06 58.86
CA ARG A 951 9.40 -32.22 59.07
C ARG A 951 9.73 -32.74 57.63
N SER A 952 10.93 -32.60 57.05
CA SER A 952 12.23 -33.30 57.25
C SER A 952 12.19 -34.80 56.89
N THR A 953 13.26 -35.50 56.45
CA THR A 953 14.74 -35.40 56.60
C THR A 953 15.45 -35.99 55.35
N SER A 954 16.76 -35.85 55.02
CA SER A 954 17.88 -34.98 55.45
C SER A 954 19.13 -35.23 54.56
N SER A 955 20.27 -34.54 54.85
CA SER A 955 21.69 -34.98 54.69
C SER A 955 22.29 -35.28 53.29
N GLY A 956 23.49 -34.78 52.90
CA GLY A 956 24.39 -33.79 53.54
C GLY A 956 25.85 -33.78 52.99
N SER A 957 26.66 -32.77 53.38
CA SER A 957 28.14 -32.61 53.12
C SER A 957 28.57 -32.15 51.69
N SER A 958 29.56 -31.27 51.42
CA SER A 958 30.31 -30.25 52.20
C SER A 958 31.11 -29.22 51.34
N GLN A 959 31.35 -28.02 51.90
CA GLN A 959 32.50 -27.07 51.73
C GLN A 959 32.76 -26.15 50.48
N THR A 960 32.99 -24.84 50.82
CA THR A 960 33.99 -23.83 50.32
C THR A 960 33.98 -23.14 48.93
N SER A 961 33.32 -21.97 48.87
CA SER A 961 33.90 -20.59 48.71
C SER A 961 34.63 -20.03 47.45
N LEU A 962 34.04 -18.93 46.92
CA LEU A 962 34.61 -17.59 46.55
C LEU A 962 35.33 -17.29 45.18
N LEU A 963 34.74 -16.27 44.49
CA LEU A 963 35.34 -15.11 43.78
C LEU A 963 36.14 -15.21 42.45
N LYS A 964 35.41 -15.04 41.33
CA LYS A 964 35.42 -13.86 40.38
C LYS A 964 36.73 -13.37 39.69
N VAL A 965 36.65 -13.24 38.35
CA VAL A 965 37.56 -12.55 37.35
C VAL A 965 38.97 -13.20 37.23
N ILE A 966 39.46 -13.65 36.07
CA ILE A 966 39.76 -12.93 34.81
C ILE A 966 39.60 -13.84 33.54
N ASP A 967 39.68 -13.19 32.38
CA ASP A 967 39.43 -13.56 30.98
C ASP A 967 40.21 -14.75 30.33
N LEU A 968 39.82 -15.03 29.07
CA LEU A 968 40.50 -15.72 27.96
C LEU A 968 40.43 -17.25 27.72
N SER A 969 40.16 -17.55 26.44
CA SER A 969 40.59 -18.72 25.62
C SER A 969 39.63 -19.92 25.40
N LEU A 970 39.93 -20.70 24.35
CA LEU A 970 38.99 -21.42 23.47
C LEU A 970 38.72 -22.90 23.82
N SER A 971 37.50 -23.34 23.45
CA SER A 971 37.12 -24.66 22.89
C SER A 971 37.43 -25.98 23.63
N VAL A 972 36.40 -26.82 23.82
CA VAL A 972 36.13 -28.04 22.99
C VAL A 972 34.86 -28.78 23.48
N ASP A 973 34.03 -29.19 22.52
CA ASP A 973 33.02 -30.26 22.43
C ASP A 973 32.36 -30.97 23.66
N THR A 974 31.01 -31.04 23.59
CA THR A 974 30.07 -32.22 23.67
C THR A 974 30.27 -33.36 24.73
N PRO A 975 29.26 -34.21 25.09
CA PRO A 975 28.00 -34.52 24.36
C PRO A 975 26.71 -34.77 25.21
N ALA A 976 25.63 -35.18 24.52
CA ALA A 976 24.61 -36.23 24.81
C ALA A 976 24.07 -36.47 26.26
N GLU A 977 22.91 -37.09 26.51
CA GLU A 977 21.91 -37.86 25.73
C GLU A 977 20.52 -37.59 26.41
N ALA A 978 19.31 -38.01 25.97
CA ALA A 978 18.86 -39.33 25.53
C ALA A 978 17.47 -39.24 24.85
N ALA A 979 17.15 -40.04 23.83
CA ALA A 979 18.02 -40.88 23.00
C ALA A 979 17.53 -40.95 21.53
N ALA A 980 16.85 -41.96 20.96
CA ALA A 980 16.32 -43.24 21.43
C ALA A 980 16.35 -44.30 20.30
N ALA A 981 16.20 -45.58 20.66
CA ALA A 981 16.59 -46.72 19.81
C ALA A 981 15.67 -47.95 20.03
N SER A 982 15.52 -48.89 19.09
CA SER A 982 15.79 -48.90 17.63
C SER A 982 15.16 -50.17 17.00
N SER A 983 15.36 -50.40 15.69
CA SER A 983 15.38 -51.76 15.10
C SER A 983 16.48 -51.87 14.03
N GLN A 984 16.79 -53.09 13.59
CA GLN A 984 18.08 -53.54 13.02
C GLN A 984 17.86 -54.72 12.02
N PRO A 985 18.88 -55.34 11.36
CA PRO A 985 20.19 -54.86 10.85
C PRO A 985 20.55 -55.41 9.42
N SER A 986 21.84 -55.38 9.04
CA SER A 986 22.54 -56.21 8.01
C SER A 986 22.52 -55.76 6.53
N SER A 987 23.56 -55.95 5.69
CA SER A 987 24.97 -56.38 5.91
C SER A 987 25.85 -56.28 4.62
N ARG A 988 27.16 -55.97 4.76
CA ARG A 988 28.33 -56.43 3.93
C ARG A 988 28.33 -56.11 2.38
N THR A 989 29.43 -56.05 1.61
CA THR A 989 30.89 -56.28 1.82
C THR A 989 31.78 -55.50 0.82
N SER A 990 32.99 -55.11 1.29
CA SER A 990 34.30 -54.98 0.61
C SER A 990 34.52 -55.06 -0.93
N ASN A 991 35.44 -54.19 -1.42
CA ASN A 991 36.55 -54.47 -2.38
C ASN A 991 36.24 -54.88 -3.85
N SER A 992 37.14 -54.71 -4.84
CA SER A 992 38.32 -53.84 -5.04
C SER A 992 38.85 -54.03 -6.48
N ASP A 993 39.51 -53.02 -7.07
CA ASP A 993 40.55 -53.14 -8.12
C ASP A 993 40.19 -53.76 -9.50
N SER A 994 40.83 -53.42 -10.63
CA SER A 994 41.83 -52.35 -10.93
C SER A 994 42.04 -52.17 -12.46
N TYR A 995 42.82 -51.14 -12.81
CA TYR A 995 43.63 -50.96 -14.04
C TYR A 995 43.01 -50.62 -15.40
N ASN A 996 43.54 -49.48 -15.93
CA ASN A 996 44.05 -49.26 -17.29
C ASN A 996 43.06 -49.18 -18.49
N ARG A 997 43.37 -48.40 -19.55
CA ARG A 997 44.29 -47.24 -19.70
C ARG A 997 43.95 -46.50 -21.00
N GLU A 998 44.22 -45.20 -21.03
CA GLU A 998 44.29 -44.27 -22.18
C GLU A 998 44.14 -44.88 -23.60
N ARG A 999 43.15 -44.40 -24.37
CA ARG A 999 43.48 -43.78 -25.68
C ARG A 999 42.41 -42.83 -26.26
N SER A 1000 42.98 -41.76 -26.77
CA SER A 1000 42.52 -40.60 -27.52
C SER A 1000 41.61 -40.89 -28.74
N PRO A 1001 41.00 -39.86 -29.37
CA PRO A 1001 39.76 -40.00 -30.13
C PRO A 1001 39.91 -40.42 -31.59
N LYS A 1002 38.80 -40.93 -32.13
CA LYS A 1002 38.28 -40.60 -33.46
C LYS A 1002 36.76 -40.66 -33.46
#